data_AF-A0A8H4TZV2-F1
#
_entry.id   AF-A0A8H4TZV2-F1
#
_cell.length_a   1.000
_cell.length_b   1.000
_cell.length_c   1.000
_cell.angle_alpha   90.00
_cell.angle_beta   90.00
_cell.angle_gamma   90.00
#
_symmetry.space_group_name_H-M   'P 1'
#
loop_
_entity.id
_entity.type
_entity.pdbx_description
1 polymer ?
#
loop_
_entity_poly.entity_id
_entity_poly.type
_entity_poly.pdbx_seq_one_letter_code
_entity_poly.pdbx_strand_id
1 'polypeptide(L)'
;MTADQGFGGPVERSRRSLSTSGPGPNGEGETRPEKETTRKPSKDEKDEATQSSQVSPRRCDDPSNTTAPVAAPLSRNPSEMSTASTASSPGPDSRRNLAPSQPLEPPVTKSSLGELEVSKIINNPKLRHDINFDPELHFRPNVEGDKGRRKHDRASVFWTKLKEELVEFIMDRDGFYAKHGTGDDWCLPKLLKSVKEIIQTLVPQRDRQFLDEGLNVELLMQQFHRGIADLEKLASWLSRVLKSHCAPMRDEWVDSMYKQLSNGNSNNDVEELVNGMRSLLSVLEAMKLDVANHQIRCLRPALIEETTAFEQKFLMKKLRNRKMDISDARPWYQEAARAYPAGAGTKSSQFGDMGVFFEGLSRSMLPCAGEKPLPGTFFFDEDRLGRVRSDILDAINLDVCMRMYEDLEGIARFHSPPAFASAIPDDHEFNFNTPPSSSRPASVALSSGDSASSSPRSSMVLPSYLGSDSSEAKTKARNLRESLVALLQQAPHDMHYHDKWRAMAPSLALQIFRFTEAPMSMLTEFENKLTENVCSTSSTIFKDMEEAYRSRLLTELASRVRYFKALSGVCLFSIATGNRVPSSSRSLDAGRDRDLDAAIRMGQQEGGIEDIATRIAHVGVVHWRIWSRMAYIDDDDMSMD
;
A
#
# COMPACT_ATOMS: atom_id res chain seq x y z
N MET A 1 -26.00 39.37 10.25
CA MET A 1 -24.54 39.59 10.22
C MET A 1 -23.89 38.35 10.82
N THR A 2 -22.94 37.78 10.07
CA THR A 2 -21.87 36.81 10.44
C THR A 2 -22.31 35.51 11.15
N ALA A 3 -22.53 34.38 10.47
CA ALA A 3 -21.62 33.52 9.68
C ALA A 3 -20.66 32.69 10.57
N ASP A 4 -21.01 31.42 10.77
CA ASP A 4 -20.17 30.40 11.40
C ASP A 4 -19.73 29.41 10.29
N GLN A 5 -18.41 29.24 10.13
CA GLN A 5 -17.78 28.46 9.08
C GLN A 5 -17.33 27.11 9.65
N GLY A 6 -17.95 26.03 9.17
CA GLY A 6 -17.49 24.67 9.41
C GLY A 6 -16.25 24.34 8.57
N PHE A 7 -15.18 23.93 9.24
CA PHE A 7 -13.98 23.39 8.62
C PHE A 7 -14.15 21.87 8.41
N GLY A 8 -14.10 21.43 7.15
CA GLY A 8 -14.05 20.02 6.77
C GLY A 8 -12.66 19.41 7.02
N GLY A 9 -12.64 18.22 7.64
CA GLY A 9 -11.43 17.42 7.83
C GLY A 9 -11.08 16.59 6.58
N PRO A 10 -9.80 16.25 6.35
CA PRO A 10 -9.38 15.47 5.20
C PRO A 10 -9.61 13.97 5.39
N VAL A 11 -9.95 13.32 4.27
CA VAL A 11 -10.30 11.92 4.04
C VAL A 11 -9.14 10.96 4.41
N GLU A 12 -9.44 9.91 5.18
CA GLU A 12 -8.50 8.84 5.57
C GLU A 12 -8.28 7.83 4.43
N ARG A 13 -7.03 7.76 3.94
CA ARG A 13 -6.56 6.64 3.10
C ARG A 13 -6.24 5.42 3.97
N SER A 14 -6.76 4.26 3.57
CA SER A 14 -6.41 2.94 4.13
C SER A 14 -4.90 2.70 4.02
N ARG A 15 -4.23 2.68 5.18
CA ARG A 15 -2.78 2.62 5.36
C ARG A 15 -2.35 1.17 5.55
N ARG A 16 -1.50 0.65 4.65
CA ARG A 16 -1.04 -0.74 4.69
C ARG A 16 -0.03 -0.99 5.80
N SER A 17 -0.21 -2.09 6.52
CA SER A 17 0.79 -2.72 7.39
C SER A 17 1.58 -3.77 6.59
N LEU A 18 2.92 -3.68 6.63
CA LEU A 18 3.78 -4.69 5.99
C LEU A 18 3.91 -5.91 6.91
N SER A 19 3.12 -6.96 6.66
CA SER A 19 3.38 -8.30 7.18
C SER A 19 4.14 -9.13 6.14
N THR A 20 5.36 -9.57 6.46
CA THR A 20 6.19 -10.40 5.59
C THR A 20 5.92 -11.88 5.84
N SER A 21 5.00 -12.49 5.07
CA SER A 21 4.89 -13.95 4.96
C SER A 21 4.18 -14.27 3.64
N GLY A 22 4.86 -14.87 2.67
CA GLY A 22 4.26 -15.36 1.42
C GLY A 22 4.03 -16.89 1.47
N PRO A 23 3.03 -17.45 0.76
CA PRO A 23 2.75 -18.88 0.73
C PRO A 23 3.60 -19.61 -0.33
N GLY A 24 3.90 -20.89 -0.11
CA GLY A 24 4.55 -21.78 -1.08
C GLY A 24 3.65 -22.98 -1.42
N PRO A 25 3.64 -23.48 -2.68
CA PRO A 25 2.85 -24.64 -3.07
C PRO A 25 3.61 -25.96 -2.92
N ASN A 26 2.85 -27.02 -2.62
CA ASN A 26 3.27 -28.42 -2.53
C ASN A 26 3.57 -29.03 -3.92
N GLY A 27 4.46 -30.02 -3.96
CA GLY A 27 4.70 -30.88 -5.12
C GLY A 27 5.65 -32.02 -4.74
N GLU A 28 5.23 -33.25 -5.05
CA GLU A 28 5.70 -34.55 -4.58
C GLU A 28 7.03 -35.01 -5.22
N GLY A 29 7.67 -36.05 -4.65
CA GLY A 29 8.50 -36.97 -5.46
C GLY A 29 9.83 -37.44 -4.89
N GLU A 30 9.77 -38.60 -4.22
CA GLU A 30 10.72 -39.72 -4.30
C GLU A 30 12.10 -39.71 -3.58
N THR A 31 12.22 -40.77 -2.79
CA THR A 31 13.33 -41.30 -2.01
C THR A 31 14.27 -42.18 -2.84
N ARG A 32 15.60 -42.08 -2.63
CA ARG A 32 16.43 -43.17 -2.05
C ARG A 32 17.94 -42.82 -1.95
N PRO A 33 18.68 -43.45 -1.03
CA PRO A 33 19.98 -42.99 -0.50
C PRO A 33 21.16 -43.84 -0.98
N GLU A 34 22.39 -43.35 -0.72
CA GLU A 34 23.66 -44.08 -0.49
C GLU A 34 24.82 -43.07 -0.59
N LYS A 35 26.00 -43.18 0.04
CA LYS A 35 26.54 -43.94 1.17
C LYS A 35 27.88 -43.26 1.48
N GLU A 36 28.18 -43.15 2.77
CA GLU A 36 29.40 -42.59 3.35
C GLU A 36 30.64 -43.44 3.01
N THR A 37 31.81 -42.84 2.78
CA THR A 37 33.09 -43.48 3.13
C THR A 37 34.22 -42.48 3.31
N THR A 38 34.62 -42.39 4.58
CA THR A 38 35.75 -41.72 5.19
C THR A 38 37.09 -42.30 4.72
N ARG A 39 38.11 -41.45 4.49
CA ARG A 39 39.53 -41.74 4.82
C ARG A 39 40.42 -40.49 4.70
N LYS A 40 40.98 -40.06 5.84
CA LYS A 40 42.27 -39.34 6.03
C LYS A 40 43.29 -40.40 6.53
N PRO A 41 44.63 -40.17 6.65
CA PRO A 41 45.27 -38.90 7.07
C PRO A 41 46.73 -38.61 6.58
N SER A 42 47.27 -37.48 7.08
CA SER A 42 48.68 -37.20 7.52
C SER A 42 49.74 -36.82 6.44
N LYS A 43 50.75 -35.95 6.64
CA LYS A 43 51.20 -34.98 7.69
C LYS A 43 52.48 -34.23 7.20
N ASP A 44 52.83 -33.13 7.90
CA ASP A 44 54.17 -32.48 8.08
C ASP A 44 54.76 -31.66 6.90
N GLU A 45 55.51 -30.54 7.01
CA GLU A 45 56.19 -29.74 8.07
C GLU A 45 56.59 -28.35 7.45
N LYS A 46 56.42 -27.18 8.12
CA LYS A 46 57.42 -26.23 8.70
C LYS A 46 58.11 -25.14 7.83
N ASP A 47 58.20 -23.94 8.44
CA ASP A 47 59.25 -22.88 8.42
C ASP A 47 59.01 -21.42 7.89
N GLU A 48 59.25 -20.50 8.84
CA GLU A 48 59.75 -19.11 8.94
C GLU A 48 59.68 -17.99 7.85
N ALA A 49 59.12 -16.85 8.32
CA ALA A 49 59.69 -15.48 8.46
C ALA A 49 59.94 -14.48 7.29
N THR A 50 59.50 -13.22 7.57
CA THR A 50 60.09 -11.90 7.23
C THR A 50 59.41 -10.98 6.18
N GLN A 51 58.80 -9.90 6.71
CA GLN A 51 58.66 -8.49 6.26
C GLN A 51 58.46 -8.08 4.79
N SER A 52 57.43 -7.24 4.59
CA SER A 52 57.48 -5.86 4.02
C SER A 52 56.54 -5.57 2.83
N SER A 53 55.92 -4.39 2.93
CA SER A 53 55.42 -3.49 1.86
C SER A 53 53.98 -3.62 1.32
N GLN A 54 53.27 -2.49 1.53
CA GLN A 54 52.27 -1.79 0.69
C GLN A 54 51.54 -2.55 -0.42
N VAL A 55 50.21 -2.36 -0.53
CA VAL A 55 49.43 -2.32 -1.80
C VAL A 55 47.97 -1.88 -1.56
N SER A 56 47.43 -1.06 -2.47
CA SER A 56 46.00 -0.93 -2.81
C SER A 56 45.79 -1.49 -4.23
N PRO A 57 44.56 -1.67 -4.75
CA PRO A 57 43.52 -2.57 -4.28
C PRO A 57 42.98 -3.44 -5.45
N ARG A 58 42.67 -4.73 -5.23
CA ARG A 58 41.54 -5.48 -5.85
C ARG A 58 41.66 -6.99 -5.61
N ARG A 59 40.49 -7.56 -5.31
CA ARG A 59 40.00 -8.93 -5.57
C ARG A 59 40.27 -10.05 -4.54
N CYS A 60 39.21 -10.84 -4.40
CA CYS A 60 39.13 -12.27 -4.07
C CYS A 60 38.80 -12.69 -2.63
N ASP A 61 37.65 -13.38 -2.55
CA ASP A 61 37.43 -14.69 -1.96
C ASP A 61 37.36 -14.89 -0.43
N ASP A 62 36.37 -15.70 -0.07
CA ASP A 62 36.01 -16.24 1.25
C ASP A 62 37.20 -16.76 2.07
N PRO A 63 37.04 -16.78 3.41
CA PRO A 63 37.06 -18.09 4.05
C PRO A 63 35.90 -18.31 5.02
N SER A 64 35.24 -19.44 4.83
CA SER A 64 34.42 -20.14 5.82
C SER A 64 35.28 -20.72 6.94
N ASN A 65 34.93 -20.48 8.22
CA ASN A 65 34.44 -21.48 9.17
C ASN A 65 34.66 -21.06 10.63
N THR A 66 33.56 -20.78 11.32
CA THR A 66 33.44 -21.16 12.73
C THR A 66 32.06 -21.76 12.94
N THR A 67 32.09 -22.98 13.46
CA THR A 67 30.99 -23.92 13.65
C THR A 67 30.05 -23.47 14.77
N ALA A 68 28.74 -23.51 14.53
CA ALA A 68 27.69 -23.40 15.55
C ALA A 68 26.59 -24.44 15.26
N PRO A 69 25.94 -25.00 16.30
CA PRO A 69 25.23 -26.27 16.21
C PRO A 69 23.84 -26.15 15.56
N VAL A 70 23.49 -27.17 14.77
CA VAL A 70 22.21 -27.31 14.05
C VAL A 70 21.14 -27.83 15.01
N ALA A 71 20.15 -26.98 15.33
CA ALA A 71 18.91 -27.39 15.98
C ALA A 71 17.84 -27.68 14.91
N ALA A 72 17.24 -28.87 14.99
CA ALA A 72 16.21 -29.39 14.10
C ALA A 72 14.87 -28.64 14.25
N PRO A 73 14.12 -28.39 13.16
CA PRO A 73 12.77 -27.84 13.25
C PRO A 73 11.74 -28.98 13.34
N LEU A 74 11.09 -29.11 14.50
CA LEU A 74 9.85 -29.86 14.67
C LEU A 74 8.68 -28.90 14.44
N SER A 75 7.88 -29.12 13.40
CA SER A 75 6.56 -28.47 13.24
C SER A 75 5.52 -29.55 12.90
N ARG A 76 4.75 -29.95 13.92
CA ARG A 76 3.52 -30.75 13.79
C ARG A 76 2.34 -29.78 13.74
N ASN A 77 1.59 -29.77 12.64
CA ASN A 77 0.21 -29.29 12.60
C ASN A 77 -0.73 -30.41 13.08
N PRO A 78 -1.79 -30.11 13.84
CA PRO A 78 -2.98 -30.95 13.90
C PRO A 78 -4.07 -30.36 12.99
N SER A 79 -4.57 -31.17 12.06
CA SER A 79 -5.78 -30.87 11.29
C SER A 79 -7.00 -31.50 11.96
N GLU A 80 -8.09 -30.74 12.00
CA GLU A 80 -9.44 -31.20 12.27
C GLU A 80 -9.96 -32.02 11.08
N MET A 81 -10.55 -33.19 11.34
CA MET A 81 -11.64 -33.75 10.52
C MET A 81 -12.37 -34.86 11.29
N SER A 82 -13.69 -34.69 11.37
CA SER A 82 -14.67 -35.59 11.99
C SER A 82 -14.94 -36.82 11.13
N THR A 83 -14.93 -38.02 11.72
CA THR A 83 -15.70 -39.20 11.29
C THR A 83 -15.98 -40.12 12.48
N ALA A 84 -17.08 -40.86 12.39
CA ALA A 84 -17.91 -41.33 13.50
C ALA A 84 -17.58 -42.72 14.10
N SER A 85 -18.13 -42.93 15.31
CA SER A 85 -18.66 -44.18 15.91
C SER A 85 -17.69 -45.27 16.43
N THR A 86 -17.61 -45.46 17.75
CA THR A 86 -18.20 -46.58 18.55
C THR A 86 -17.51 -46.79 19.93
N ALA A 87 -18.24 -47.41 20.85
CA ALA A 87 -18.16 -47.43 22.32
C ALA A 87 -16.91 -48.06 22.99
N SER A 88 -16.51 -47.57 24.18
CA SER A 88 -16.72 -48.23 25.50
C SER A 88 -15.77 -47.78 26.65
N SER A 89 -16.40 -47.40 27.78
CA SER A 89 -16.00 -47.48 29.22
C SER A 89 -14.86 -46.63 29.86
N PRO A 90 -15.00 -46.26 31.17
CA PRO A 90 -14.25 -45.17 31.81
C PRO A 90 -13.12 -45.62 32.77
N GLY A 91 -12.07 -44.82 32.90
CA GLY A 91 -11.03 -44.96 33.93
C GLY A 91 -10.41 -43.60 34.29
N PRO A 92 -10.13 -43.31 35.57
CA PRO A 92 -9.68 -41.99 36.03
C PRO A 92 -8.14 -41.90 35.98
N ASP A 93 -7.60 -40.79 35.46
CA ASP A 93 -6.41 -40.10 35.98
C ASP A 93 -6.04 -38.94 35.05
N SER A 94 -6.58 -37.76 35.34
CA SER A 94 -6.18 -36.50 34.72
C SER A 94 -4.80 -36.07 35.22
N ARG A 95 -3.72 -36.58 34.61
CA ARG A 95 -2.45 -35.86 34.55
C ARG A 95 -2.46 -34.99 33.30
N ARG A 96 -2.85 -33.73 33.46
CA ARG A 96 -2.64 -32.70 32.42
C ARG A 96 -1.13 -32.57 32.21
N ASN A 97 -0.63 -33.10 31.10
CA ASN A 97 0.68 -32.75 30.59
C ASN A 97 0.65 -31.28 30.19
N LEU A 98 1.06 -30.39 31.10
CA LEU A 98 1.42 -29.01 30.79
C LEU A 98 2.56 -29.08 29.76
N ALA A 99 2.30 -28.58 28.55
CA ALA A 99 3.34 -28.32 27.57
C ALA A 99 4.43 -27.42 28.23
N PRO A 100 5.72 -27.65 27.98
CA PRO A 100 6.77 -26.83 28.57
C PRO A 100 6.54 -25.37 28.16
N SER A 101 6.29 -24.51 29.15
CA SER A 101 6.08 -23.08 28.95
C SER A 101 7.30 -22.50 28.25
N GLN A 102 7.10 -21.91 27.06
CA GLN A 102 8.13 -21.10 26.44
C GLN A 102 8.61 -20.03 27.44
N PRO A 103 9.91 -19.72 27.50
CA PRO A 103 10.43 -18.67 28.36
C PRO A 103 9.69 -17.36 28.08
N LEU A 104 9.15 -16.74 29.14
CA LEU A 104 8.51 -15.43 29.02
C LEU A 104 9.57 -14.35 28.79
N GLU A 105 9.58 -13.81 27.59
CA GLU A 105 10.44 -12.70 27.16
C GLU A 105 9.70 -11.36 27.20
N PRO A 106 10.42 -10.24 27.37
CA PRO A 106 9.84 -8.91 27.22
C PRO A 106 9.18 -8.71 25.84
N PRO A 107 8.12 -7.89 25.75
CA PRO A 107 7.35 -7.73 24.51
C PRO A 107 8.11 -7.01 23.39
N VAL A 108 9.13 -6.24 23.75
CA VAL A 108 10.02 -5.53 22.81
C VAL A 108 11.45 -5.89 23.19
N THR A 109 12.17 -6.48 22.24
CA THR A 109 13.57 -6.92 22.40
C THR A 109 14.42 -6.45 21.22
N LYS A 110 15.74 -6.54 21.36
CA LYS A 110 16.66 -6.27 20.25
C LYS A 110 16.39 -7.18 19.05
N SER A 111 16.01 -8.44 19.27
CA SER A 111 15.67 -9.38 18.19
C SER A 111 14.38 -8.98 17.49
N SER A 112 13.34 -8.57 18.23
CA SER A 112 12.06 -8.13 17.65
C SER A 112 12.20 -6.85 16.82
N LEU A 113 13.09 -5.93 17.22
CA LEU A 113 13.39 -4.70 16.47
C LEU A 113 14.51 -4.88 15.44
N GLY A 114 15.17 -6.04 15.41
CA GLY A 114 16.31 -6.28 14.55
C GLY A 114 15.96 -6.34 13.06
N GLU A 115 14.69 -6.44 12.68
CA GLU A 115 14.21 -6.30 11.29
C GLU A 115 14.34 -4.86 10.76
N LEU A 116 14.39 -3.88 11.68
CA LEU A 116 14.52 -2.46 11.38
C LEU A 116 15.97 -2.01 11.19
N GLU A 117 16.93 -2.93 11.24
CA GLU A 117 18.34 -2.63 11.02
C GLU A 117 18.62 -2.32 9.55
N VAL A 118 19.52 -1.36 9.28
CA VAL A 118 19.86 -0.88 7.93
C VAL A 118 20.19 -2.02 6.98
N SER A 119 21.02 -2.97 7.41
CA SER A 119 21.43 -4.11 6.58
C SER A 119 20.25 -5.01 6.19
N LYS A 120 19.23 -5.15 7.03
CA LYS A 120 18.03 -5.94 6.71
C LYS A 120 17.07 -5.17 5.82
N ILE A 121 16.90 -3.86 6.05
CA ILE A 121 16.15 -2.94 5.19
C ILE A 121 16.70 -2.99 3.76
N ILE A 122 18.02 -2.81 3.60
CA ILE A 122 18.69 -2.77 2.30
C ILE A 122 18.60 -4.11 1.55
N ASN A 123 18.58 -5.24 2.25
CA ASN A 123 18.58 -6.57 1.62
C ASN A 123 17.17 -7.18 1.47
N ASN A 124 16.11 -6.47 1.88
CA ASN A 124 14.75 -6.97 1.76
C ASN A 124 14.18 -6.70 0.35
N PRO A 125 13.94 -7.75 -0.47
CA PRO A 125 13.49 -7.57 -1.85
C PRO A 125 12.08 -6.98 -1.93
N LYS A 126 11.16 -7.39 -1.04
CA LYS A 126 9.79 -6.84 -1.02
C LYS A 126 9.81 -5.36 -0.67
N LEU A 127 10.60 -4.97 0.34
CA LEU A 127 10.72 -3.58 0.75
C LEU A 127 11.32 -2.71 -0.37
N ARG A 128 12.39 -3.17 -1.03
CA ARG A 128 12.96 -2.45 -2.18
C ARG A 128 11.95 -2.25 -3.30
N HIS A 129 11.21 -3.31 -3.62
CA HIS A 129 10.18 -3.24 -4.64
C HIS A 129 9.07 -2.23 -4.25
N ASP A 130 8.55 -2.29 -3.02
CA ASP A 130 7.50 -1.40 -2.52
C ASP A 130 7.92 0.08 -2.44
N ILE A 131 9.21 0.37 -2.19
CA ILE A 131 9.77 1.74 -2.17
C ILE A 131 9.55 2.46 -3.51
N ASN A 132 9.48 1.73 -4.63
CA ASN A 132 9.27 2.30 -5.95
C ASN A 132 7.84 2.78 -6.19
N PHE A 133 6.88 2.43 -5.31
CA PHE A 133 5.46 2.74 -5.55
C PHE A 133 4.81 3.54 -4.42
N ASP A 134 5.36 3.48 -3.21
CA ASP A 134 4.73 4.10 -2.03
C ASP A 134 5.58 5.23 -1.43
N PRO A 135 5.25 6.50 -1.72
CA PRO A 135 5.82 7.69 -1.06
C PRO A 135 5.76 7.69 0.45
N GLU A 136 4.65 7.17 0.97
CA GLU A 136 4.34 7.13 2.38
C GLU A 136 4.84 5.84 3.02
N LEU A 137 5.72 5.08 2.38
CA LEU A 137 6.31 3.89 3.00
C LEU A 137 7.12 4.27 4.26
N HIS A 138 6.63 3.82 5.41
CA HIS A 138 7.32 3.90 6.69
C HIS A 138 6.89 2.74 7.60
N PHE A 139 7.79 2.32 8.48
CA PHE A 139 7.50 1.37 9.52
C PHE A 139 6.57 1.97 10.56
N ARG A 140 5.59 1.15 10.96
CA ARG A 140 4.64 1.44 12.03
C ARG A 140 4.55 0.25 12.98
N PRO A 141 4.15 0.46 14.25
CA PRO A 141 3.84 -0.64 15.15
C PRO A 141 2.74 -1.52 14.55
N ASN A 142 2.97 -2.83 14.52
CA ASN A 142 1.96 -3.78 14.05
C ASN A 142 0.92 -4.03 15.14
N VAL A 143 -0.12 -3.18 15.18
CA VAL A 143 -1.24 -3.27 16.14
C VAL A 143 -2.48 -3.93 15.55
N GLU A 144 -2.53 -4.13 14.23
CA GLU A 144 -3.72 -4.60 13.52
C GLU A 144 -3.67 -6.11 13.23
N GLY A 145 -4.87 -6.71 13.13
CA GLY A 145 -5.07 -8.12 12.79
C GLY A 145 -4.69 -9.12 13.89
N ASP A 146 -4.78 -10.41 13.55
CA ASP A 146 -4.55 -11.50 14.49
C ASP A 146 -3.13 -11.53 15.05
N LYS A 147 -2.14 -11.12 14.25
CA LYS A 147 -0.74 -11.02 14.68
C LYS A 147 -0.56 -9.92 15.73
N GLY A 148 -1.19 -8.76 15.54
CA GLY A 148 -1.20 -7.66 16.50
C GLY A 148 -1.87 -8.09 17.82
N ARG A 149 -3.04 -8.73 17.73
CA ARG A 149 -3.76 -9.27 18.90
C ARG A 149 -2.90 -10.26 19.69
N ARG A 150 -2.31 -11.26 19.02
CA ARG A 150 -1.40 -12.22 19.67
C ARG A 150 -0.14 -11.59 20.26
N LYS A 151 0.36 -10.47 19.70
CA LYS A 151 1.48 -9.72 20.27
C LYS A 151 1.04 -9.01 21.55
N HIS A 152 -0.14 -8.39 21.54
CA HIS A 152 -0.72 -7.71 22.70
C HIS A 152 -0.98 -8.69 23.85
N ASP A 153 -1.60 -9.85 23.57
CA ASP A 153 -1.91 -10.85 24.59
C ASP A 153 -0.64 -11.38 25.26
N ARG A 154 0.39 -11.71 24.48
CA ARG A 154 1.70 -12.13 25.02
C ARG A 154 2.36 -11.05 25.86
N ALA A 155 2.29 -9.79 25.42
CA ALA A 155 2.78 -8.66 26.21
C ALA A 155 2.04 -8.54 27.54
N SER A 156 0.72 -8.68 27.53
CA SER A 156 -0.11 -8.63 28.74
C SER A 156 0.32 -9.70 29.75
N VAL A 157 0.51 -10.95 29.29
CA VAL A 157 0.97 -12.04 30.17
C VAL A 157 2.33 -11.73 30.79
N PHE A 158 3.26 -11.17 30.04
CA PHE A 158 4.57 -10.76 30.57
C PHE A 158 4.43 -9.68 31.66
N TRP A 159 3.63 -8.64 31.42
CA TRP A 159 3.45 -7.54 32.38
C TRP A 159 2.74 -7.99 33.65
N THR A 160 1.71 -8.83 33.53
CA THR A 160 1.02 -9.43 34.68
C THR A 160 1.99 -10.24 35.52
N LYS A 161 2.82 -11.09 34.89
CA LYS A 161 3.82 -11.87 35.61
C LYS A 161 4.89 -11.01 36.27
N LEU A 162 5.41 -9.98 35.59
CA LEU A 162 6.38 -9.06 36.17
C LEU A 162 5.83 -8.39 37.43
N LYS A 163 4.56 -7.95 37.38
CA LYS A 163 3.87 -7.36 38.54
C LYS A 163 3.76 -8.37 39.69
N GLU A 164 3.32 -9.60 39.41
CA GLU A 164 3.21 -10.66 40.44
C GLU A 164 4.56 -10.94 41.10
N GLU A 165 5.62 -11.09 40.31
CA GLU A 165 6.99 -11.32 40.81
C GLU A 165 7.51 -10.14 41.64
N LEU A 166 7.21 -8.90 41.26
CA LEU A 166 7.58 -7.71 42.04
C LEU A 166 6.82 -7.62 43.36
N VAL A 167 5.50 -7.90 43.37
CA VAL A 167 4.69 -7.92 44.59
C VAL A 167 5.19 -9.03 45.54
N GLU A 168 5.43 -10.24 45.01
CA GLU A 168 5.96 -11.37 45.78
C GLU A 168 7.32 -11.01 46.39
N PHE A 169 8.24 -10.40 45.63
CA PHE A 169 9.54 -9.95 46.14
C PHE A 169 9.43 -8.91 47.26
N ILE A 170 8.50 -7.95 47.16
CA ILE A 170 8.31 -6.89 48.15
C ILE A 170 7.65 -7.42 49.43
N MET A 171 6.68 -8.33 49.31
CA MET A 171 5.88 -8.80 50.45
C MET A 171 6.45 -10.05 51.13
N ASP A 172 7.01 -11.00 50.38
CA ASP A 172 7.56 -12.26 50.88
C ASP A 172 8.86 -12.63 50.14
N ARG A 173 9.95 -12.02 50.60
CA ARG A 173 11.26 -12.15 49.98
C ARG A 173 11.84 -13.57 50.11
N ASP A 174 11.58 -14.27 51.21
CA ASP A 174 12.06 -15.64 51.43
C ASP A 174 11.30 -16.64 50.54
N GLY A 175 9.97 -16.47 50.43
CA GLY A 175 9.14 -17.23 49.48
C GLY A 175 9.52 -17.00 48.02
N PHE A 176 9.83 -15.75 47.65
CA PHE A 176 10.34 -15.42 46.32
C PHE A 176 11.63 -16.18 45.98
N TYR A 177 12.64 -16.14 46.86
CA TYR A 177 13.89 -16.86 46.63
C TYR A 177 13.74 -18.38 46.64
N ALA A 178 12.79 -18.93 47.41
CA ALA A 178 12.49 -20.36 47.38
C ALA A 178 11.95 -20.81 46.02
N LYS A 179 11.20 -19.95 45.32
CA LYS A 179 10.54 -20.24 44.05
C LYS A 179 11.38 -19.90 42.82
N HIS A 180 12.09 -18.76 42.86
CA HIS A 180 12.87 -18.24 41.73
C HIS A 180 14.38 -18.47 41.88
N GLY A 181 14.84 -18.93 43.05
CA GLY A 181 16.25 -19.02 43.39
C GLY A 181 16.89 -17.64 43.57
N THR A 182 18.20 -17.61 43.83
CA THR A 182 19.01 -16.39 43.89
C THR A 182 19.52 -15.92 42.53
N GLY A 183 19.07 -16.55 41.44
CA GLY A 183 19.49 -16.24 40.08
C GLY A 183 18.67 -15.14 39.42
N ASP A 184 19.27 -14.44 38.46
CA ASP A 184 18.65 -13.34 37.70
C ASP A 184 17.74 -13.85 36.54
N ASP A 185 17.06 -14.98 36.71
CA ASP A 185 16.30 -15.67 35.66
C ASP A 185 14.79 -15.34 35.66
N TRP A 186 14.39 -14.23 36.27
CA TRP A 186 13.01 -13.73 36.34
C TRP A 186 12.78 -12.47 35.48
N CYS A 187 11.57 -11.91 35.46
CA CYS A 187 11.18 -10.92 34.44
C CYS A 187 11.97 -9.61 34.49
N LEU A 188 12.32 -9.09 35.68
CA LEU A 188 12.97 -7.78 35.81
C LEU A 188 14.40 -7.74 35.21
N PRO A 189 15.33 -8.67 35.54
CA PRO A 189 16.65 -8.69 34.90
C PRO A 189 16.58 -8.83 33.37
N LYS A 190 15.65 -9.66 32.86
CA LYS A 190 15.43 -9.86 31.43
C LYS A 190 14.96 -8.58 30.73
N LEU A 191 14.07 -7.82 31.40
CA LEU A 191 13.61 -6.52 30.93
C LEU A 191 14.76 -5.51 30.89
N LEU A 192 15.53 -5.36 31.97
CA LEU A 192 16.65 -4.41 32.04
C LEU A 192 17.74 -4.73 31.00
N LYS A 193 18.05 -6.02 30.79
CA LYS A 193 18.96 -6.48 29.72
C LYS A 193 18.41 -6.07 28.34
N SER A 194 17.13 -6.31 28.08
CA SER A 194 16.49 -5.95 26.81
C SER A 194 16.51 -4.43 26.56
N VAL A 195 16.19 -3.63 27.59
CA VAL A 195 16.27 -2.16 27.54
C VAL A 195 17.69 -1.72 27.18
N LYS A 196 18.70 -2.25 27.88
CA LYS A 196 20.11 -1.95 27.62
C LYS A 196 20.49 -2.25 26.18
N GLU A 197 20.17 -3.44 25.69
CA GLU A 197 20.47 -3.88 24.33
C GLU A 197 19.81 -3.00 23.27
N ILE A 198 18.56 -2.56 23.48
CA ILE A 198 17.88 -1.67 22.56
C ILE A 198 18.56 -0.30 22.55
N ILE A 199 18.85 0.29 23.72
CA ILE A 199 19.52 1.59 23.79
C ILE A 199 20.90 1.53 23.14
N GLN A 200 21.67 0.45 23.33
CA GLN A 200 22.98 0.25 22.69
C GLN A 200 22.93 0.33 21.15
N THR A 201 21.79 -0.06 20.57
CA THR A 201 21.56 0.03 19.12
C THR A 201 21.00 1.38 18.68
N LEU A 202 20.49 2.21 19.60
CA LEU A 202 20.03 3.59 19.33
C LEU A 202 21.15 4.61 19.44
N VAL A 203 22.10 4.40 20.35
CA VAL A 203 23.16 5.38 20.64
C VAL A 203 24.41 5.18 19.78
N PRO A 204 25.14 6.27 19.48
CA PRO A 204 26.45 6.19 18.83
C PRO A 204 27.47 5.40 19.67
N GLN A 205 28.51 4.88 19.01
CA GLN A 205 29.53 4.04 19.66
C GLN A 205 30.24 4.74 20.83
N ARG A 206 30.43 6.07 20.74
CA ARG A 206 31.04 6.90 21.80
C ARG A 206 30.27 6.84 23.11
N ASP A 207 28.94 6.78 23.04
CA ASP A 207 28.08 6.92 24.20
C ASP A 207 27.74 5.55 24.83
N ARG A 208 28.23 4.44 24.25
CA ARG A 208 28.03 3.08 24.75
C ARG A 208 28.74 2.81 26.07
N GLN A 209 29.94 3.36 26.28
CA GLN A 209 30.65 3.21 27.56
C GLN A 209 29.86 3.84 28.70
N PHE A 210 29.35 5.06 28.49
CA PHE A 210 28.49 5.75 29.43
C PHE A 210 27.18 4.98 29.72
N LEU A 211 26.60 4.36 28.70
CA LEU A 211 25.43 3.48 28.86
C LEU A 211 25.75 2.22 29.67
N ASP A 212 26.90 1.59 29.43
CA ASP A 212 27.31 0.38 30.13
C ASP A 212 27.58 0.63 31.63
N GLU A 213 28.11 1.81 31.96
CA GLU A 213 28.31 2.26 33.34
C GLU A 213 26.98 2.63 34.03
N GLY A 214 26.12 3.39 33.35
CA GLY A 214 24.87 3.88 33.95
C GLY A 214 23.75 2.83 34.02
N LEU A 215 23.74 1.85 33.12
CA LEU A 215 22.79 0.72 33.10
C LEU A 215 23.55 -0.61 33.23
N ASN A 216 24.33 -0.76 34.30
CA ASN A 216 24.93 -2.03 34.66
C ASN A 216 23.90 -2.93 35.37
N VAL A 217 23.30 -3.85 34.61
CA VAL A 217 22.20 -4.71 35.12
C VAL A 217 22.65 -5.58 36.30
N GLU A 218 23.88 -6.13 36.28
CA GLU A 218 24.37 -6.97 37.37
C GLU A 218 24.48 -6.17 38.68
N LEU A 219 25.05 -4.95 38.60
CA LEU A 219 25.15 -4.07 39.76
C LEU A 219 23.77 -3.62 40.25
N LEU A 220 22.87 -3.26 39.34
CA LEU A 220 21.50 -2.86 39.66
C LEU A 220 20.75 -4.00 40.36
N MET A 221 20.88 -5.23 39.88
CA MET A 221 20.27 -6.40 40.53
C MET A 221 20.89 -6.64 41.91
N GLN A 222 22.20 -6.50 42.09
CA GLN A 222 22.83 -6.60 43.41
C GLN A 222 22.29 -5.55 44.39
N GLN A 223 22.14 -4.30 43.96
CA GLN A 223 21.58 -3.22 44.77
C GLN A 223 20.09 -3.48 45.07
N PHE A 224 19.34 -3.97 44.10
CA PHE A 224 17.92 -4.31 44.22
C PHE A 224 17.71 -5.41 45.25
N HIS A 225 18.47 -6.51 45.16
CA HIS A 225 18.45 -7.57 46.15
C HIS A 225 18.87 -7.07 47.55
N ARG A 226 19.73 -6.07 47.68
CA ARG A 226 20.11 -5.53 49.00
C ARG A 226 19.13 -4.48 49.53
N GLY A 227 18.11 -4.10 48.76
CA GLY A 227 17.15 -3.05 49.14
C GLY A 227 17.75 -1.64 49.13
N ILE A 228 18.86 -1.43 48.40
CA ILE A 228 19.58 -0.14 48.32
C ILE A 228 19.57 0.45 46.90
N ALA A 229 18.77 -0.10 45.99
CA ALA A 229 18.66 0.41 44.63
C ALA A 229 17.95 1.77 44.61
N ASP A 230 18.62 2.76 44.01
CA ASP A 230 18.07 4.10 43.82
C ASP A 230 17.37 4.19 42.45
N LEU A 231 16.08 3.84 42.45
CA LEU A 231 15.25 3.84 41.24
C LEU A 231 14.96 5.26 40.72
N GLU A 232 14.94 6.27 41.61
CA GLU A 232 14.74 7.66 41.23
C GLU A 232 15.92 8.18 40.41
N LYS A 233 17.14 7.91 40.88
CA LYS A 233 18.36 8.23 40.14
C LYS A 233 18.44 7.50 38.80
N LEU A 234 18.04 6.22 38.76
CA LEU A 234 17.99 5.45 37.51
C LEU A 234 16.97 6.05 36.52
N ALA A 235 15.77 6.37 36.98
CA ALA A 235 14.71 6.96 36.15
C ALA A 235 15.12 8.33 35.60
N SER A 236 15.71 9.19 36.44
CA SER A 236 16.22 10.51 36.03
C SER A 236 17.34 10.38 34.98
N TRP A 237 18.28 9.44 35.21
CA TRP A 237 19.36 9.18 34.27
C TRP A 237 18.84 8.64 32.93
N LEU A 238 17.91 7.68 32.95
CA LEU A 238 17.26 7.14 31.75
C LEU A 238 16.53 8.24 30.96
N SER A 239 15.76 9.08 31.65
CA SER A 239 15.07 10.23 31.04
C SER A 239 16.04 11.13 30.29
N ARG A 240 17.16 11.51 30.93
CA ARG A 240 18.19 12.35 30.31
C ARG A 240 18.83 11.69 29.09
N VAL A 241 19.18 10.40 29.18
CA VAL A 241 19.76 9.65 28.05
C VAL A 241 18.78 9.60 26.88
N LEU A 242 17.52 9.26 27.12
CA LEU A 242 16.51 9.16 26.07
C LEU A 242 16.25 10.51 25.41
N LYS A 243 16.07 11.59 26.17
CA LYS A 243 15.92 12.96 25.64
C LYS A 243 17.11 13.43 24.81
N SER A 244 18.33 13.01 25.17
CA SER A 244 19.53 13.37 24.41
C SER A 244 19.63 12.70 23.03
N HIS A 245 18.90 11.59 22.81
CA HIS A 245 18.98 10.79 21.60
C HIS A 245 17.65 10.68 20.83
N CYS A 246 16.52 11.08 21.40
CA CYS A 246 15.22 11.05 20.75
C CYS A 246 14.91 12.37 20.01
N ALA A 247 13.83 12.37 19.23
CA ALA A 247 13.30 13.59 18.64
C ALA A 247 12.59 14.43 19.72
N PRO A 248 12.71 15.78 19.73
CA PRO A 248 12.13 16.64 20.78
C PRO A 248 10.63 16.43 21.03
N MET A 249 9.87 16.07 19.98
CA MET A 249 8.45 15.75 20.08
C MET A 249 8.13 14.51 20.95
N ARG A 250 9.13 13.70 21.29
CA ARG A 250 9.00 12.52 22.16
C ARG A 250 9.30 12.83 23.62
N ASP A 251 9.77 14.04 23.94
CA ASP A 251 10.18 14.40 25.31
C ASP A 251 9.02 14.28 26.30
N GLU A 252 7.79 14.62 25.90
CA GLU A 252 6.59 14.47 26.74
C GLU A 252 6.32 13.00 27.12
N TRP A 253 6.59 12.07 26.21
CA TRP A 253 6.44 10.64 26.48
C TRP A 253 7.51 10.15 27.45
N VAL A 254 8.75 10.64 27.30
CA VAL A 254 9.85 10.37 28.23
C VAL A 254 9.55 10.95 29.61
N ASP A 255 8.95 12.14 29.69
CA ASP A 255 8.55 12.76 30.95
C ASP A 255 7.41 12.01 31.65
N SER A 256 6.44 11.50 30.88
CA SER A 256 5.40 10.63 31.43
C SER A 256 6.00 9.34 32.00
N MET A 257 6.91 8.71 31.25
CA MET A 257 7.62 7.50 31.70
C MET A 257 8.41 7.75 32.99
N TYR A 258 9.14 8.87 33.07
CA TYR A 258 9.86 9.27 34.27
C TYR A 258 8.92 9.45 35.46
N LYS A 259 7.83 10.21 35.29
CA LYS A 259 6.83 10.43 36.35
C LYS A 259 6.25 9.12 36.87
N GLN A 260 5.91 8.17 35.99
CA GLN A 260 5.37 6.87 36.39
C GLN A 260 6.39 6.06 37.21
N LEU A 261 7.65 6.01 36.78
CA LEU A 261 8.71 5.31 37.53
C LEU A 261 8.96 5.97 38.90
N SER A 262 9.05 7.31 38.94
CA SER A 262 9.27 8.08 40.17
C SER A 262 8.10 7.98 41.16
N ASN A 263 6.86 8.11 40.68
CA ASN A 263 5.66 8.02 41.50
C ASN A 263 5.45 6.59 42.02
N GLY A 264 5.62 5.59 41.16
CA GLY A 264 5.52 4.17 41.54
C GLY A 264 6.51 3.81 42.66
N ASN A 265 7.75 4.30 42.54
CA ASN A 265 8.76 4.10 43.59
C ASN A 265 8.43 4.88 44.88
N SER A 266 8.08 6.17 44.79
CA SER A 266 7.85 7.03 45.96
C SER A 266 6.60 6.64 46.77
N ASN A 267 5.56 6.18 46.09
CA ASN A 267 4.28 5.80 46.70
C ASN A 267 4.18 4.29 47.00
N ASN A 268 5.22 3.51 46.69
CA ASN A 268 5.21 2.03 46.73
C ASN A 268 4.06 1.42 45.90
N ASP A 269 3.72 2.06 44.77
CA ASP A 269 2.71 1.56 43.83
C ASP A 269 3.39 0.74 42.73
N VAL A 270 3.31 -0.58 42.88
CA VAL A 270 3.90 -1.54 41.93
C VAL A 270 3.24 -1.46 40.56
N GLU A 271 1.94 -1.14 40.48
CA GLU A 271 1.24 -1.02 39.19
C GLU A 271 1.77 0.16 38.40
N GLU A 272 1.91 1.31 39.06
CA GLU A 272 2.44 2.51 38.44
C GLU A 272 3.91 2.32 38.03
N LEU A 273 4.70 1.60 38.81
CA LEU A 273 6.07 1.24 38.47
C LEU A 273 6.15 0.35 37.21
N VAL A 274 5.30 -0.69 37.13
CA VAL A 274 5.21 -1.57 35.95
C VAL A 274 4.70 -0.79 34.72
N ASN A 275 3.77 0.14 34.91
CA ASN A 275 3.33 1.04 33.84
C ASN A 275 4.48 1.92 33.34
N GLY A 276 5.32 2.45 34.23
CA GLY A 276 6.53 3.18 33.85
C GLY A 276 7.51 2.32 33.03
N MET A 277 7.71 1.06 33.41
CA MET A 277 8.53 0.10 32.65
C MET A 277 7.93 -0.23 31.27
N ARG A 278 6.60 -0.31 31.17
CA ARG A 278 5.89 -0.47 29.90
C ARG A 278 6.03 0.76 29.00
N SER A 279 5.90 1.95 29.57
CA SER A 279 6.12 3.22 28.88
C SER A 279 7.55 3.34 28.36
N LEU A 280 8.54 2.87 29.12
CA LEU A 280 9.95 2.81 28.69
C LEU A 280 10.13 1.96 27.42
N LEU A 281 9.59 0.74 27.36
CA LEU A 281 9.66 -0.07 26.14
C LEU A 281 8.91 0.58 24.97
N SER A 282 7.80 1.27 25.24
CA SER A 282 7.01 1.96 24.20
C SER A 282 7.79 3.13 23.59
N VAL A 283 8.50 3.91 24.42
CA VAL A 283 9.41 4.98 23.97
C VAL A 283 10.55 4.41 23.14
N LEU A 284 11.17 3.31 23.58
CA LEU A 284 12.27 2.68 22.86
C LEU A 284 11.85 2.10 21.50
N GLU A 285 10.68 1.46 21.42
CA GLU A 285 10.09 0.99 20.15
C GLU A 285 9.85 2.18 19.21
N ALA A 286 9.26 3.27 19.71
CA ALA A 286 9.03 4.49 18.94
C ALA A 286 10.33 5.12 18.43
N MET A 287 11.34 5.29 19.29
CA MET A 287 12.66 5.82 18.90
C MET A 287 13.30 4.96 17.80
N LYS A 288 13.17 3.64 17.90
CA LYS A 288 13.70 2.73 16.86
C LYS A 288 12.99 2.87 15.53
N LEU A 289 11.66 3.01 15.55
CA LEU A 289 10.88 3.29 14.35
C LEU A 289 11.25 4.64 13.74
N ASP A 290 11.46 5.67 14.57
CA ASP A 290 11.86 7.00 14.10
C ASP A 290 13.21 6.94 13.35
N VAL A 291 14.19 6.23 13.90
CA VAL A 291 15.51 6.00 13.25
C VAL A 291 15.35 5.23 11.93
N ALA A 292 14.62 4.12 11.93
CA ALA A 292 14.43 3.30 10.73
C ALA A 292 13.67 4.06 9.62
N ASN A 293 12.68 4.86 9.99
CA ASN A 293 11.91 5.69 9.07
C ASN A 293 12.74 6.84 8.49
N HIS A 294 13.60 7.46 9.30
CA HIS A 294 14.57 8.42 8.81
C HIS A 294 15.56 7.76 7.83
N GLN A 295 16.05 6.55 8.13
CA GLN A 295 16.93 5.79 7.26
C GLN A 295 16.28 5.45 5.91
N ILE A 296 15.03 4.97 5.90
CA ILE A 296 14.29 4.73 4.64
C ILE A 296 14.21 6.02 3.82
N ARG A 297 13.86 7.16 4.43
CA ARG A 297 13.76 8.43 3.71
C ARG A 297 15.09 8.85 3.08
N CYS A 298 16.21 8.70 3.79
CA CYS A 298 17.53 9.07 3.30
C CYS A 298 18.05 8.10 2.22
N LEU A 299 17.79 6.80 2.38
CA LEU A 299 18.27 5.76 1.47
C LEU A 299 17.39 5.60 0.23
N ARG A 300 16.14 6.06 0.26
CA ARG A 300 15.14 5.87 -0.81
C ARG A 300 15.67 6.21 -2.21
N PRO A 301 16.32 7.37 -2.47
CA PRO A 301 16.82 7.67 -3.81
C PRO A 301 17.81 6.62 -4.33
N ALA A 302 18.76 6.21 -3.49
CA ALA A 302 19.74 5.19 -3.84
C ALA A 302 19.11 3.80 -4.03
N LEU A 303 18.18 3.42 -3.14
CA LEU A 303 17.47 2.14 -3.24
C LEU A 303 16.64 2.04 -4.52
N ILE A 304 15.98 3.12 -4.93
CA ILE A 304 15.19 3.18 -6.16
C ILE A 304 16.09 2.99 -7.39
N GLU A 305 17.18 3.76 -7.51
CA GLU A 305 18.09 3.62 -8.67
C GLU A 305 18.71 2.22 -8.77
N GLU A 306 19.00 1.57 -7.64
CA GLU A 306 19.55 0.21 -7.61
C GLU A 306 18.50 -0.92 -7.69
N THR A 307 17.19 -0.60 -7.65
CA THR A 307 16.14 -1.63 -7.51
C THR A 307 16.21 -2.67 -8.62
N THR A 308 16.30 -2.24 -9.88
CA THR A 308 16.29 -3.16 -11.04
C THR A 308 17.43 -4.17 -10.97
N ALA A 309 18.67 -3.70 -10.74
CA ALA A 309 19.85 -4.58 -10.67
C ALA A 309 19.77 -5.54 -9.47
N PHE A 310 19.29 -5.05 -8.33
CA PHE A 310 19.12 -5.86 -7.13
C PHE A 310 18.07 -6.97 -7.35
N GLU A 311 16.88 -6.61 -7.84
CA GLU A 311 15.79 -7.56 -8.06
C GLU A 311 16.15 -8.60 -9.11
N GLN A 312 16.76 -8.21 -10.23
CA GLN A 312 17.26 -9.17 -11.23
C GLN A 312 18.24 -10.17 -10.61
N LYS A 313 19.22 -9.72 -9.83
CA LYS A 313 20.19 -10.60 -9.16
C LYS A 313 19.49 -11.54 -8.16
N PHE A 314 18.53 -11.03 -7.40
CA PHE A 314 17.75 -11.81 -6.44
C PHE A 314 16.89 -12.88 -7.14
N LEU A 315 16.16 -12.49 -8.18
CA LEU A 315 15.27 -13.36 -8.95
C LEU A 315 16.04 -14.42 -9.71
N MET A 316 17.16 -14.07 -10.35
CA MET A 316 18.06 -15.05 -11.00
C MET A 316 18.55 -16.12 -10.02
N LYS A 317 18.94 -15.72 -8.80
CA LYS A 317 19.32 -16.67 -7.74
C LYS A 317 18.14 -17.56 -7.33
N LYS A 318 16.93 -17.01 -7.25
CA LYS A 318 15.72 -17.74 -6.87
C LYS A 318 15.30 -18.76 -7.95
N LEU A 319 15.39 -18.36 -9.23
CA LEU A 319 15.09 -19.20 -10.38
C LEU A 319 16.10 -20.35 -10.52
N ARG A 320 17.40 -20.06 -10.40
CA ARG A 320 18.45 -21.10 -10.39
C ARG A 320 18.24 -22.13 -9.29
N ASN A 321 17.78 -21.68 -8.13
CA ASN A 321 17.50 -22.55 -6.98
C ASN A 321 16.13 -23.23 -7.06
N ARG A 322 15.38 -23.08 -8.18
CA ARG A 322 14.03 -23.61 -8.40
C ARG A 322 13.02 -23.27 -7.30
N LYS A 323 13.19 -22.09 -6.68
CA LYS A 323 12.28 -21.58 -5.63
C LYS A 323 11.16 -20.68 -6.17
N MET A 324 11.05 -20.58 -7.49
CA MET A 324 10.08 -19.75 -8.20
C MET A 324 9.86 -20.37 -9.58
N ASP A 325 8.59 -20.48 -9.96
CA ASP A 325 8.17 -20.86 -11.30
C ASP A 325 7.69 -19.61 -12.05
N ILE A 326 8.06 -19.51 -13.33
CA ILE A 326 7.68 -18.43 -14.25
C ILE A 326 7.11 -19.00 -15.57
N SER A 327 6.77 -20.29 -15.58
CA SER A 327 6.33 -21.02 -16.77
C SER A 327 5.02 -20.50 -17.34
N ASP A 328 4.22 -19.80 -16.54
CA ASP A 328 2.95 -19.17 -16.91
C ASP A 328 3.11 -17.81 -17.63
N ALA A 329 4.24 -17.14 -17.43
CA ALA A 329 4.50 -15.80 -17.97
C ALA A 329 4.69 -15.78 -19.49
N ARG A 330 5.40 -16.78 -20.03
CA ARG A 330 5.65 -16.87 -21.48
C ARG A 330 4.38 -17.20 -22.27
N PRO A 331 3.56 -18.19 -21.91
CA PRO A 331 2.26 -18.42 -22.54
C PRO A 331 1.34 -17.19 -22.48
N TRP A 332 1.32 -16.47 -21.35
CA TRP A 332 0.55 -15.25 -21.20
C TRP A 332 0.99 -14.16 -22.19
N TYR A 333 2.30 -13.95 -22.34
CA TYR A 333 2.85 -12.97 -23.30
C TYR A 333 2.61 -13.37 -24.76
N GLN A 334 2.79 -14.66 -25.09
CA GLN A 334 2.53 -15.17 -26.44
C GLN A 334 1.05 -15.07 -26.82
N GLU A 335 0.14 -15.29 -25.88
CA GLU A 335 -1.30 -15.12 -26.11
C GLU A 335 -1.64 -13.65 -26.40
N ALA A 336 -1.00 -12.71 -25.71
CA ALA A 336 -1.12 -11.30 -26.03
C ALA A 336 -0.55 -10.98 -27.43
N ALA A 337 0.59 -11.56 -27.80
CA ALA A 337 1.21 -11.38 -29.13
C ALA A 337 0.32 -11.91 -30.27
N ARG A 338 -0.36 -13.05 -30.07
CA ARG A 338 -1.30 -13.60 -31.06
C ARG A 338 -2.53 -12.73 -31.23
N ALA A 339 -3.06 -12.21 -30.12
CA ALA A 339 -4.23 -11.34 -30.15
C ALA A 339 -3.91 -9.98 -30.77
N TYR A 340 -2.66 -9.51 -30.67
CA TYR A 340 -2.21 -8.20 -31.14
C TYR A 340 -0.83 -8.29 -31.82
N PRO A 341 -0.76 -8.79 -33.06
CA PRO A 341 0.50 -8.86 -33.77
C PRO A 341 1.08 -7.46 -33.95
N ALA A 342 2.38 -7.32 -33.65
CA ALA A 342 3.12 -6.07 -33.82
C ALA A 342 2.92 -5.54 -35.25
N GLY A 343 2.26 -4.38 -35.38
CA GLY A 343 1.98 -3.75 -36.67
C GLY A 343 0.51 -3.73 -37.12
N ALA A 344 -0.42 -4.38 -36.42
CA ALA A 344 -1.84 -4.40 -36.83
C ALA A 344 -2.65 -3.13 -36.48
N GLY A 345 -2.05 -2.11 -35.86
CA GLY A 345 -2.74 -0.85 -35.57
C GLY A 345 -1.81 0.32 -35.25
N THR A 346 -2.25 1.53 -35.61
CA THR A 346 -1.55 2.82 -35.35
C THR A 346 -1.28 3.10 -33.87
N LYS A 347 -1.98 2.40 -32.97
CA LYS A 347 -1.82 2.53 -31.50
C LYS A 347 -0.68 1.66 -30.94
N SER A 348 -0.35 0.52 -31.54
CA SER A 348 0.73 -0.37 -31.05
C SER A 348 2.12 0.23 -31.30
N SER A 349 2.30 1.03 -32.36
CA SER A 349 3.53 1.77 -32.63
C SER A 349 3.90 2.77 -31.51
N GLN A 350 2.91 3.18 -30.70
CA GLN A 350 3.13 4.17 -29.65
C GLN A 350 3.88 3.63 -28.42
N PHE A 351 3.80 2.31 -28.19
CA PHE A 351 4.42 1.63 -27.05
C PHE A 351 5.85 1.15 -27.33
N GLY A 352 6.28 1.10 -28.59
CA GLY A 352 7.55 0.49 -29.00
C GLY A 352 7.58 -1.01 -28.67
N ASP A 353 8.74 -1.51 -28.25
CA ASP A 353 9.01 -2.94 -27.99
C ASP A 353 8.18 -3.51 -26.83
N MET A 354 7.60 -2.65 -25.99
CA MET A 354 6.75 -3.02 -24.87
C MET A 354 5.27 -3.19 -25.27
N GLY A 355 4.91 -3.00 -26.55
CA GLY A 355 3.52 -2.93 -27.00
C GLY A 355 2.72 -4.19 -26.66
N VAL A 356 3.23 -5.37 -26.98
CA VAL A 356 2.57 -6.65 -26.66
C VAL A 356 2.34 -6.80 -25.15
N PHE A 357 3.31 -6.38 -24.34
CA PHE A 357 3.23 -6.47 -22.89
C PHE A 357 2.15 -5.55 -22.31
N PHE A 358 2.13 -4.27 -22.69
CA PHE A 358 1.14 -3.33 -22.17
C PHE A 358 -0.27 -3.63 -22.67
N GLU A 359 -0.41 -4.15 -23.89
CA GLU A 359 -1.69 -4.62 -24.41
C GLU A 359 -2.21 -5.81 -23.58
N GLY A 360 -1.36 -6.82 -23.33
CA GLY A 360 -1.66 -7.96 -22.48
C GLY A 360 -2.01 -7.54 -21.05
N LEU A 361 -1.22 -6.64 -20.46
CA LEU A 361 -1.45 -6.10 -19.12
C LEU A 361 -2.78 -5.36 -19.03
N SER A 362 -3.07 -4.48 -20.00
CA SER A 362 -4.33 -3.73 -20.05
C SER A 362 -5.54 -4.67 -20.12
N ARG A 363 -5.46 -5.73 -20.92
CA ARG A 363 -6.51 -6.75 -21.02
C ARG A 363 -6.70 -7.49 -19.69
N SER A 364 -5.61 -7.88 -19.03
CA SER A 364 -5.68 -8.53 -17.72
C SER A 364 -6.27 -7.63 -16.62
N MET A 365 -6.29 -6.31 -16.82
CA MET A 365 -6.92 -5.38 -15.90
C MET A 365 -8.44 -5.24 -16.10
N LEU A 366 -8.98 -5.69 -17.24
CA LEU A 366 -10.40 -5.55 -17.56
C LEU A 366 -11.26 -6.63 -16.89
N PRO A 367 -12.51 -6.32 -16.51
CA PRO A 367 -13.46 -7.29 -15.96
C PRO A 367 -13.69 -8.53 -16.85
N CYS A 368 -13.71 -8.40 -18.18
CA CYS A 368 -13.90 -9.52 -19.10
C CYS A 368 -12.77 -10.57 -19.08
N ALA A 369 -11.60 -10.22 -18.56
CA ALA A 369 -10.54 -11.21 -18.33
C ALA A 369 -10.93 -12.22 -17.24
N GLY A 370 -11.98 -11.94 -16.45
CA GLY A 370 -12.43 -12.75 -15.33
C GLY A 370 -11.37 -12.83 -14.23
N GLU A 371 -11.54 -13.73 -13.26
CA GLU A 371 -10.58 -13.93 -12.17
C GLU A 371 -9.29 -14.67 -12.59
N LYS A 372 -8.91 -14.61 -13.88
CA LYS A 372 -7.65 -15.18 -14.31
C LYS A 372 -6.50 -14.50 -13.55
N PRO A 373 -5.67 -15.29 -12.84
CA PRO A 373 -4.56 -14.72 -12.10
C PRO A 373 -3.55 -14.12 -13.07
N LEU A 374 -2.88 -13.05 -12.63
CA LEU A 374 -1.72 -12.55 -13.32
C LEU A 374 -0.59 -13.59 -13.25
N PRO A 375 0.34 -13.59 -14.23
CA PRO A 375 1.49 -14.49 -14.16
C PRO A 375 2.28 -14.33 -12.86
N GLY A 376 2.92 -15.42 -12.41
CA GLY A 376 3.74 -15.47 -11.20
C GLY A 376 4.86 -14.42 -11.13
N THR A 377 5.22 -13.80 -12.26
CA THR A 377 6.14 -12.66 -12.33
C THR A 377 5.62 -11.42 -11.59
N PHE A 378 4.30 -11.25 -11.43
CA PHE A 378 3.67 -10.12 -10.76
C PHE A 378 3.45 -10.34 -9.25
N PHE A 379 4.10 -11.33 -8.64
CA PHE A 379 3.89 -11.71 -7.23
C PHE A 379 4.11 -10.58 -6.20
N PHE A 380 4.87 -9.52 -6.53
CA PHE A 380 4.96 -8.33 -5.67
C PHE A 380 3.87 -7.29 -5.94
N ASP A 381 3.25 -7.29 -7.12
CA ASP A 381 2.30 -6.29 -7.61
C ASP A 381 0.84 -6.73 -7.59
N GLU A 382 0.55 -7.98 -7.21
CA GLU A 382 -0.81 -8.56 -7.18
C GLU A 382 -1.81 -7.66 -6.43
N ASP A 383 -1.46 -7.21 -5.22
CA ASP A 383 -2.31 -6.32 -4.43
C ASP A 383 -2.46 -4.91 -5.03
N ARG A 384 -1.48 -4.44 -5.80
CA ARG A 384 -1.52 -3.11 -6.45
C ARG A 384 -2.40 -3.16 -7.69
N LEU A 385 -2.20 -4.17 -8.53
CA LEU A 385 -2.98 -4.40 -9.74
C LEU A 385 -4.39 -4.85 -9.41
N GLY A 386 -4.62 -5.61 -8.33
CA GLY A 386 -5.96 -5.93 -7.83
C GLY A 386 -6.80 -4.70 -7.50
N ARG A 387 -6.19 -3.68 -6.85
CA ARG A 387 -6.86 -2.39 -6.63
C ARG A 387 -7.16 -1.67 -7.95
N VAL A 388 -6.22 -1.67 -8.89
CA VAL A 388 -6.45 -1.09 -10.23
C VAL A 388 -7.63 -1.77 -10.94
N ARG A 389 -7.74 -3.10 -10.84
CA ARG A 389 -8.87 -3.87 -11.39
C ARG A 389 -10.20 -3.45 -10.78
N SER A 390 -10.24 -3.27 -9.46
CA SER A 390 -11.42 -2.73 -8.76
C SER A 390 -11.79 -1.34 -9.25
N ASP A 391 -10.81 -0.43 -9.36
CA ASP A 391 -11.04 0.95 -9.77
C ASP A 391 -11.56 1.02 -11.23
N ILE A 392 -11.05 0.16 -12.11
CA ILE A 392 -11.53 0.02 -13.50
C ILE A 392 -12.96 -0.50 -13.54
N LEU A 393 -13.28 -1.53 -12.75
CA LEU A 393 -14.65 -2.05 -12.66
C LEU A 393 -15.61 -0.96 -12.19
N ASP A 394 -15.24 -0.21 -11.14
CA ASP A 394 -16.05 0.89 -10.62
C ASP A 394 -16.27 1.97 -11.69
N ALA A 395 -15.25 2.31 -12.47
CA ALA A 395 -15.35 3.27 -13.56
C ALA A 395 -16.27 2.78 -14.71
N ILE A 396 -16.16 1.52 -15.13
CA ILE A 396 -17.01 0.94 -16.18
C ILE A 396 -18.45 0.87 -15.71
N ASN A 397 -18.71 0.43 -14.48
CA ASN A 397 -20.06 0.35 -13.93
C ASN A 397 -20.71 1.73 -13.79
N LEU A 398 -19.94 2.76 -13.45
CA LEU A 398 -20.42 4.15 -13.48
C LEU A 398 -20.78 4.59 -14.91
N ASP A 399 -19.97 4.25 -15.91
CA ASP A 399 -20.28 4.56 -17.31
C ASP A 399 -21.54 3.81 -17.79
N VAL A 400 -21.77 2.56 -17.34
CA VAL A 400 -23.02 1.82 -17.57
C VAL A 400 -24.22 2.54 -16.93
N CYS A 401 -24.10 2.98 -15.67
CA CYS A 401 -25.14 3.76 -15.00
C CYS A 401 -25.49 5.04 -15.78
N MET A 402 -24.47 5.77 -16.26
CA MET A 402 -24.67 6.99 -17.04
C MET A 402 -25.31 6.71 -18.40
N ARG A 403 -24.95 5.61 -19.07
CA ARG A 403 -25.59 5.21 -20.32
C ARG A 403 -27.06 4.86 -20.11
N MET A 404 -27.38 4.13 -19.04
CA MET A 404 -28.77 3.81 -18.70
C MET A 404 -29.58 5.05 -18.30
N TYR A 405 -28.95 6.06 -17.70
CA TYR A 405 -29.58 7.38 -17.47
C TYR A 405 -29.93 8.07 -18.79
N GLU A 406 -29.01 8.10 -19.76
CA GLU A 406 -29.25 8.71 -21.08
C GLU A 406 -30.40 8.00 -21.83
N ASP A 407 -30.44 6.66 -21.77
CA ASP A 407 -31.52 5.87 -22.37
C ASP A 407 -32.87 6.17 -21.69
N LEU A 408 -32.90 6.26 -20.35
CA LEU A 408 -34.12 6.56 -19.58
C LEU A 408 -34.60 7.99 -19.80
N GLU A 409 -33.70 8.96 -19.88
CA GLU A 409 -34.02 10.36 -20.19
C GLU A 409 -34.55 10.48 -21.63
N GLY A 410 -33.99 9.72 -22.57
CA GLY A 410 -34.52 9.60 -23.93
C GLY A 410 -35.98 9.15 -23.94
N ILE A 411 -36.31 8.10 -23.19
CA ILE A 411 -37.68 7.58 -23.06
C ILE A 411 -38.61 8.61 -22.39
N ALA A 412 -38.16 9.29 -21.33
CA ALA A 412 -38.95 10.31 -20.65
C ALA A 412 -39.31 11.49 -21.59
N ARG A 413 -38.39 11.89 -22.48
CA ARG A 413 -38.67 12.92 -23.50
C ARG A 413 -39.73 12.49 -24.53
N PHE A 414 -39.85 11.20 -24.84
CA PHE A 414 -40.91 10.69 -25.73
C PHE A 414 -42.29 10.64 -25.04
N HIS A 415 -42.33 10.52 -23.72
CA HIS A 415 -43.58 10.51 -22.94
C HIS A 415 -44.06 11.91 -22.53
N SER A 416 -43.23 12.94 -22.67
CA SER A 416 -43.63 14.33 -22.47
C SER A 416 -44.30 14.88 -23.75
N PRO A 417 -45.52 15.44 -23.70
CA PRO A 417 -46.18 15.94 -24.92
C PRO A 417 -45.36 17.07 -25.55
N PRO A 418 -45.24 17.14 -26.90
CA PRO A 418 -44.56 18.25 -27.53
C PRO A 418 -45.27 19.56 -27.14
N ALA A 419 -44.50 20.56 -26.73
CA ALA A 419 -44.97 21.90 -26.35
C ALA A 419 -45.68 22.70 -27.47
N PHE A 420 -46.04 22.05 -28.58
CA PHE A 420 -46.80 22.61 -29.69
C PHE A 420 -48.31 22.40 -29.59
N ALA A 421 -48.79 21.59 -28.63
CA ALA A 421 -50.22 21.30 -28.47
C ALA A 421 -50.95 22.20 -27.44
N SER A 422 -50.31 23.26 -26.96
CA SER A 422 -50.88 24.22 -26.00
C SER A 422 -51.12 25.61 -26.57
N ALA A 423 -51.29 25.72 -27.89
CA ALA A 423 -51.84 26.93 -28.51
C ALA A 423 -53.34 26.70 -28.78
N ILE A 424 -54.15 26.90 -27.74
CA ILE A 424 -55.57 27.23 -27.95
C ILE A 424 -55.56 28.60 -28.65
N PRO A 425 -56.17 28.75 -29.85
CA PRO A 425 -56.37 30.08 -30.41
C PRO A 425 -57.41 30.77 -29.53
N ASP A 426 -56.97 31.76 -28.77
CA ASP A 426 -57.84 32.62 -28.00
C ASP A 426 -58.61 33.50 -28.99
N ASP A 427 -59.94 33.38 -28.97
CA ASP A 427 -60.89 34.01 -29.87
C ASP A 427 -60.99 35.50 -29.51
N HIS A 428 -60.13 36.34 -30.11
CA HIS A 428 -60.19 37.80 -29.94
C HIS A 428 -60.62 38.49 -31.23
N GLU A 429 -61.79 39.12 -31.14
CA GLU A 429 -62.37 40.05 -32.12
C GLU A 429 -61.34 41.03 -32.68
N PHE A 430 -61.21 40.99 -34.00
CA PHE A 430 -60.43 41.95 -34.79
C PHE A 430 -61.11 43.33 -34.77
N ASN A 431 -60.59 44.27 -33.98
CA ASN A 431 -61.06 45.65 -33.93
C ASN A 431 -60.21 46.56 -34.84
N PHE A 432 -60.85 47.16 -35.85
CA PHE A 432 -60.24 47.85 -37.00
C PHE A 432 -59.83 49.33 -36.74
N ASN A 433 -59.84 49.85 -35.51
CA ASN A 433 -59.80 51.31 -35.28
C ASN A 433 -58.76 51.86 -34.28
N THR A 434 -57.54 51.30 -34.17
CA THR A 434 -56.50 51.93 -33.32
C THR A 434 -55.13 52.02 -34.01
N PRO A 435 -54.54 53.22 -34.19
CA PRO A 435 -53.27 53.41 -34.90
C PRO A 435 -52.04 53.08 -34.02
N PRO A 436 -50.87 52.75 -34.63
CA PRO A 436 -49.68 52.33 -33.89
C PRO A 436 -48.93 53.55 -33.32
N SER A 437 -48.57 53.52 -32.04
CA SER A 437 -47.65 54.48 -31.44
C SER A 437 -46.49 53.78 -30.73
N SER A 438 -45.30 54.29 -31.04
CA SER A 438 -43.94 53.80 -30.79
C SER A 438 -43.62 53.43 -29.34
N SER A 439 -42.66 52.52 -29.13
CA SER A 439 -41.31 52.96 -28.72
C SER A 439 -40.23 51.90 -28.97
N ARG A 440 -39.21 52.32 -29.74
CA ARG A 440 -37.91 51.66 -29.93
C ARG A 440 -37.15 51.46 -28.60
N PRO A 441 -36.15 50.56 -28.55
CA PRO A 441 -34.88 50.87 -27.93
C PRO A 441 -33.83 51.27 -28.97
N ALA A 442 -33.00 52.23 -28.56
CA ALA A 442 -32.00 52.91 -29.38
C ALA A 442 -30.75 52.06 -29.66
N SER A 443 -30.10 52.47 -30.72
CA SER A 443 -29.00 51.88 -31.47
C SER A 443 -27.61 52.32 -30.98
N VAL A 444 -26.65 51.39 -31.10
CA VAL A 444 -25.19 51.50 -31.42
C VAL A 444 -24.40 52.79 -31.14
N ALA A 445 -23.19 52.60 -30.58
CA ALA A 445 -22.01 53.43 -30.85
C ALA A 445 -21.00 52.64 -31.71
N LEU A 446 -20.58 53.25 -32.83
CA LEU A 446 -19.64 52.74 -33.82
C LEU A 446 -18.21 53.17 -33.50
N SER A 447 -17.23 52.34 -33.84
CA SER A 447 -15.92 52.82 -34.27
C SER A 447 -15.46 52.07 -35.52
N SER A 448 -15.04 52.89 -36.46
CA SER A 448 -14.61 52.66 -37.83
C SER A 448 -13.15 52.20 -37.91
N GLY A 449 -12.82 51.40 -38.92
CA GLY A 449 -11.42 51.09 -39.23
C GLY A 449 -11.22 49.87 -40.13
N ASP A 450 -11.43 50.08 -41.43
CA ASP A 450 -10.60 49.58 -42.53
C ASP A 450 -10.14 48.10 -42.54
N SER A 451 -10.70 47.29 -43.45
CA SER A 451 -9.93 46.61 -44.52
C SER A 451 -10.74 45.49 -45.19
N ALA A 452 -10.64 45.47 -46.51
CA ALA A 452 -11.26 44.53 -47.43
C ALA A 452 -10.39 43.28 -47.65
N SER A 453 -10.98 42.08 -47.47
CA SER A 453 -10.78 40.94 -48.38
C SER A 453 -11.70 39.76 -47.98
N SER A 454 -12.56 39.43 -48.93
CA SER A 454 -13.51 38.32 -49.08
C SER A 454 -13.13 36.90 -48.59
N SER A 455 -14.05 36.22 -47.90
CA SER A 455 -14.71 34.95 -48.33
C SER A 455 -15.84 34.51 -47.36
N PRO A 456 -16.89 33.79 -47.82
CA PRO A 456 -18.15 33.66 -47.10
C PRO A 456 -18.10 32.48 -46.11
N ARG A 457 -18.19 32.77 -44.82
CA ARG A 457 -18.63 31.76 -43.83
C ARG A 457 -20.13 31.89 -43.67
N SER A 458 -20.85 30.86 -44.08
CA SER A 458 -22.22 30.60 -43.61
C SER A 458 -22.19 30.42 -42.10
N SER A 459 -22.25 31.51 -41.34
CA SER A 459 -22.58 31.48 -39.92
C SER A 459 -24.10 31.48 -39.82
N MET A 460 -24.70 30.30 -39.73
CA MET A 460 -26.00 30.20 -39.09
C MET A 460 -25.84 30.76 -37.67
N VAL A 461 -26.33 31.97 -37.45
CA VAL A 461 -26.60 32.46 -36.11
C VAL A 461 -27.80 31.66 -35.63
N LEU A 462 -27.53 30.56 -34.92
CA LEU A 462 -28.57 29.85 -34.19
C LEU A 462 -29.06 30.79 -33.07
N PRO A 463 -30.37 30.98 -32.90
CA PRO A 463 -30.89 31.78 -31.82
C PRO A 463 -30.42 31.26 -30.44
N SER A 464 -30.06 32.17 -29.55
CA SER A 464 -29.49 31.93 -28.21
C SER A 464 -30.36 31.07 -27.28
N TYR A 465 -31.63 30.83 -27.62
CA TYR A 465 -32.54 29.99 -26.84
C TYR A 465 -32.34 28.48 -27.05
N LEU A 466 -31.67 28.04 -28.12
CA LEU A 466 -31.38 26.62 -28.37
C LEU A 466 -30.13 26.10 -27.64
N GLY A 467 -29.33 26.98 -27.05
CA GLY A 467 -28.12 26.63 -26.29
C GLY A 467 -28.36 26.34 -24.81
N SER A 468 -29.49 26.77 -24.25
CA SER A 468 -29.78 26.69 -22.80
C SER A 468 -30.01 25.24 -22.35
N ASP A 469 -30.86 24.49 -23.05
CA ASP A 469 -31.21 23.10 -22.70
C ASP A 469 -30.00 22.15 -22.73
N SER A 470 -29.05 22.33 -23.66
CA SER A 470 -27.86 21.47 -23.74
C SER A 470 -26.87 21.74 -22.60
N SER A 471 -26.78 22.98 -22.12
CA SER A 471 -25.93 23.33 -20.98
C SER A 471 -26.54 22.78 -19.68
N GLU A 472 -27.85 22.92 -19.50
CA GLU A 472 -28.56 22.42 -18.33
C GLU A 472 -28.51 20.89 -18.24
N ALA A 473 -28.77 20.18 -19.34
CA ALA A 473 -28.64 18.72 -19.40
C ALA A 473 -27.23 18.23 -19.04
N LYS A 474 -26.17 18.92 -19.51
CA LYS A 474 -24.78 18.58 -19.15
C LYS A 474 -24.49 18.81 -17.67
N THR A 475 -24.99 19.90 -17.09
CA THR A 475 -24.83 20.15 -15.65
C THR A 475 -25.58 19.11 -14.81
N LYS A 476 -26.78 18.71 -15.24
CA LYS A 476 -27.58 17.68 -14.59
C LYS A 476 -26.90 16.31 -14.62
N ALA A 477 -26.38 15.91 -15.77
CA ALA A 477 -25.60 14.67 -15.91
C ALA A 477 -24.32 14.68 -15.07
N ARG A 478 -23.63 15.82 -14.97
CA ARG A 478 -22.47 15.98 -14.09
C ARG A 478 -22.83 15.83 -12.61
N ASN A 479 -23.89 16.51 -12.17
CA ASN A 479 -24.37 16.43 -10.79
C ASN A 479 -24.81 14.99 -10.44
N LEU A 480 -25.44 14.27 -11.37
CA LEU A 480 -25.77 12.87 -11.20
C LEU A 480 -24.50 12.03 -11.02
N ARG A 481 -23.49 12.18 -11.91
CA ARG A 481 -22.23 11.45 -11.81
C ARG A 481 -21.54 11.69 -10.46
N GLU A 482 -21.47 12.94 -10.01
CA GLU A 482 -20.91 13.29 -8.69
C GLU A 482 -21.70 12.64 -7.55
N SER A 483 -23.04 12.60 -7.65
CA SER A 483 -23.89 11.91 -6.68
C SER A 483 -23.71 10.38 -6.66
N LEU A 484 -23.53 9.75 -7.82
CA LEU A 484 -23.31 8.30 -7.90
C LEU A 484 -21.94 7.93 -7.31
N VAL A 485 -20.91 8.74 -7.57
CA VAL A 485 -19.58 8.58 -6.96
C VAL A 485 -19.68 8.72 -5.44
N ALA A 486 -20.42 9.70 -4.92
CA ALA A 486 -20.62 9.87 -3.49
C ALA A 486 -21.31 8.66 -2.84
N LEU A 487 -22.30 8.05 -3.52
CA LEU A 487 -22.94 6.82 -3.05
C LEU A 487 -21.96 5.63 -3.02
N LEU A 488 -21.12 5.49 -4.03
CA LEU A 488 -20.10 4.42 -4.06
C LEU A 488 -19.06 4.56 -2.94
N GLN A 489 -18.72 5.79 -2.55
CA GLN A 489 -17.80 6.06 -1.44
C GLN A 489 -18.39 5.70 -0.05
N GLN A 490 -19.72 5.63 0.07
CA GLN A 490 -20.41 5.24 1.30
C GLN A 490 -20.53 3.71 1.46
N ALA A 491 -20.14 2.93 0.45
CA ALA A 491 -20.27 1.48 0.48
C ALA A 491 -19.29 0.83 1.50
N PRO A 492 -19.65 -0.33 2.09
CA PRO A 492 -18.74 -1.08 2.95
C PRO A 492 -17.48 -1.48 2.19
N HIS A 493 -16.31 -1.20 2.75
CA HIS A 493 -15.02 -1.40 2.08
C HIS A 493 -14.52 -2.86 2.11
N ASP A 494 -15.18 -3.73 2.89
CA ASP A 494 -14.76 -5.13 3.12
C ASP A 494 -15.54 -6.17 2.28
N MET A 495 -16.40 -5.73 1.35
CA MET A 495 -17.20 -6.64 0.53
C MET A 495 -16.54 -6.95 -0.81
N HIS A 496 -16.77 -8.17 -1.31
CA HIS A 496 -16.37 -8.53 -2.67
C HIS A 496 -17.05 -7.61 -3.70
N TYR A 497 -16.32 -7.22 -4.74
CA TYR A 497 -16.71 -6.14 -5.65
C TYR A 497 -18.07 -6.36 -6.33
N HIS A 498 -18.36 -7.60 -6.73
CA HIS A 498 -19.67 -7.96 -7.30
C HIS A 498 -20.80 -7.85 -6.27
N ASP A 499 -20.55 -8.18 -5.01
CA ASP A 499 -21.56 -8.07 -3.95
C ASP A 499 -21.76 -6.62 -3.49
N LYS A 500 -20.70 -5.81 -3.51
CA LYS A 500 -20.77 -4.34 -3.34
C LYS A 500 -21.73 -3.73 -4.36
N TRP A 501 -21.52 -3.98 -5.65
CA TRP A 501 -22.37 -3.42 -6.70
C TRP A 501 -23.80 -3.97 -6.68
N ARG A 502 -23.99 -5.26 -6.37
CA ARG A 502 -25.32 -5.85 -6.18
C ARG A 502 -26.09 -5.18 -5.04
N ALA A 503 -25.44 -4.90 -3.91
CA ALA A 503 -26.06 -4.23 -2.78
C ALA A 503 -26.39 -2.76 -3.06
N MET A 504 -25.56 -2.07 -3.85
CA MET A 504 -25.73 -0.66 -4.18
C MET A 504 -26.69 -0.41 -5.35
N ALA A 505 -26.91 -1.39 -6.24
CA ALA A 505 -27.72 -1.24 -7.45
C ALA A 505 -29.13 -0.66 -7.21
N PRO A 506 -29.90 -1.06 -6.18
CA PRO A 506 -31.18 -0.42 -5.84
C PRO A 506 -31.06 1.08 -5.56
N SER A 507 -30.05 1.46 -4.77
CA SER A 507 -29.84 2.86 -4.38
C SER A 507 -29.38 3.71 -5.56
N LEU A 508 -28.53 3.14 -6.42
CA LEU A 508 -28.08 3.79 -7.65
C LEU A 508 -29.24 3.94 -8.65
N ALA A 509 -30.08 2.92 -8.80
CA ALA A 509 -31.27 2.98 -9.66
C ALA A 509 -32.22 4.09 -9.22
N LEU A 510 -32.53 4.18 -7.93
CA LEU A 510 -33.35 5.24 -7.35
C LEU A 510 -32.75 6.62 -7.60
N GLN A 511 -31.43 6.77 -7.44
CA GLN A 511 -30.77 8.06 -7.63
C GLN A 511 -30.77 8.48 -9.11
N ILE A 512 -30.52 7.56 -10.05
CA ILE A 512 -30.67 7.82 -11.49
C ILE A 512 -32.10 8.22 -11.79
N PHE A 513 -33.08 7.48 -11.26
CA PHE A 513 -34.50 7.70 -11.51
C PHE A 513 -34.96 9.08 -11.01
N ARG A 514 -34.48 9.55 -9.84
CA ARG A 514 -34.77 10.90 -9.33
C ARG A 514 -34.30 12.03 -10.23
N PHE A 515 -33.23 11.78 -10.99
CA PHE A 515 -32.73 12.73 -11.97
C PHE A 515 -33.48 12.62 -13.32
N THR A 516 -34.39 11.65 -13.50
CA THR A 516 -35.22 11.52 -14.71
C THR A 516 -36.69 11.85 -14.41
N GLU A 517 -37.40 12.45 -15.37
CA GLU A 517 -38.85 12.68 -15.27
C GLU A 517 -39.66 11.44 -15.70
N ALA A 518 -39.15 10.24 -15.42
CA ALA A 518 -39.75 8.98 -15.87
C ALA A 518 -40.94 8.55 -14.97
N PRO A 519 -41.95 7.83 -15.51
CA PRO A 519 -43.09 7.36 -14.72
C PRO A 519 -42.70 6.30 -13.69
N MET A 520 -43.18 6.44 -12.44
CA MET A 520 -42.86 5.53 -11.31
C MET A 520 -43.15 4.04 -11.58
N SER A 521 -44.00 3.70 -12.55
CA SER A 521 -44.25 2.31 -12.97
C SER A 521 -43.02 1.62 -13.59
N MET A 522 -42.06 2.38 -14.12
CA MET A 522 -40.86 1.85 -14.76
C MET A 522 -39.71 1.56 -13.78
N LEU A 523 -39.81 2.00 -12.53
CA LEU A 523 -38.72 1.96 -11.56
C LEU A 523 -38.25 0.53 -11.27
N THR A 524 -39.17 -0.40 -11.01
CA THR A 524 -38.84 -1.80 -10.67
C THR A 524 -38.20 -2.53 -11.85
N GLU A 525 -38.67 -2.27 -13.08
CA GLU A 525 -38.07 -2.85 -14.28
C GLU A 525 -36.67 -2.26 -14.53
N PHE A 526 -36.51 -0.96 -14.30
CA PHE A 526 -35.23 -0.27 -14.42
C PHE A 526 -34.20 -0.76 -13.40
N GLU A 527 -34.61 -0.96 -12.14
CA GLU A 527 -33.75 -1.48 -11.07
C GLU A 527 -33.23 -2.88 -11.38
N ASN A 528 -34.10 -3.78 -11.86
CA ASN A 528 -33.71 -5.13 -12.27
C ASN A 528 -32.74 -5.09 -13.46
N LYS A 529 -33.05 -4.26 -14.48
CA LYS A 529 -32.16 -4.07 -15.64
C LYS A 529 -30.80 -3.48 -15.22
N LEU A 530 -30.77 -2.50 -14.32
CA LEU A 530 -29.52 -1.89 -13.86
C LEU A 530 -28.66 -2.92 -13.14
N THR A 531 -29.28 -3.69 -12.24
CA THR A 531 -28.61 -4.75 -11.49
C THR A 531 -28.01 -5.80 -12.43
N GLU A 532 -28.76 -6.24 -13.45
CA GLU A 532 -28.27 -7.18 -14.46
C GLU A 532 -27.08 -6.62 -15.25
N ASN A 533 -27.17 -5.37 -15.72
CA ASN A 533 -26.13 -4.75 -16.54
C ASN A 533 -24.83 -4.47 -15.78
N VAL A 534 -24.92 -4.14 -14.49
CA VAL A 534 -23.77 -3.81 -13.64
C VAL A 534 -23.14 -5.07 -13.04
N CYS A 535 -23.93 -6.12 -12.77
CA CYS A 535 -23.41 -7.36 -12.17
C CYS A 535 -22.99 -8.41 -13.20
N SER A 536 -23.45 -8.31 -14.45
CA SER A 536 -23.17 -9.28 -15.50
C SER A 536 -22.26 -8.70 -16.59
N THR A 537 -21.00 -9.17 -16.61
CA THR A 537 -20.02 -8.88 -17.67
C THR A 537 -20.45 -9.37 -19.05
N SER A 538 -21.51 -10.19 -19.14
CA SER A 538 -22.03 -10.70 -20.42
C SER A 538 -22.99 -9.73 -21.13
N SER A 539 -23.49 -8.70 -20.44
CA SER A 539 -24.41 -7.71 -21.01
C SER A 539 -23.78 -6.96 -22.21
N THR A 540 -24.60 -6.63 -23.20
CA THR A 540 -24.20 -5.85 -24.37
C THR A 540 -23.76 -4.43 -23.98
N ILE A 541 -24.52 -3.75 -23.12
CA ILE A 541 -24.19 -2.40 -22.65
C ILE A 541 -22.85 -2.41 -21.91
N PHE A 542 -22.63 -3.42 -21.06
CA PHE A 542 -21.38 -3.56 -20.32
C PHE A 542 -20.19 -3.74 -21.27
N LYS A 543 -20.29 -4.63 -22.25
CA LYS A 543 -19.22 -4.88 -23.24
C LYS A 543 -18.91 -3.63 -24.08
N ASP A 544 -19.94 -2.90 -24.51
CA ASP A 544 -19.78 -1.67 -25.27
C ASP A 544 -19.04 -0.60 -24.43
N MET A 545 -19.41 -0.46 -23.15
CA MET A 545 -18.76 0.48 -22.23
C MET A 545 -17.32 0.04 -21.89
N GLU A 546 -17.08 -1.25 -21.70
CA GLU A 546 -15.75 -1.80 -21.45
C GLU A 546 -14.81 -1.57 -22.64
N GLU A 547 -15.26 -1.82 -23.88
CA GLU A 547 -14.44 -1.60 -25.07
C GLU A 547 -14.16 -0.10 -25.30
N ALA A 548 -15.17 0.76 -25.07
CA ALA A 548 -14.99 2.21 -25.11
C ALA A 548 -14.01 2.70 -24.02
N TYR A 549 -14.09 2.15 -22.81
CA TYR A 549 -13.17 2.44 -21.72
C TYR A 549 -11.75 1.98 -22.06
N ARG A 550 -11.60 0.75 -22.57
CA ARG A 550 -10.32 0.18 -23.00
C ARG A 550 -9.63 1.04 -24.06
N SER A 551 -10.36 1.48 -25.08
CA SER A 551 -9.79 2.32 -26.15
C SER A 551 -9.25 3.66 -25.64
N ARG A 552 -9.96 4.28 -24.67
CA ARG A 552 -9.49 5.49 -23.97
C ARG A 552 -8.28 5.18 -23.09
N LEU A 553 -8.34 4.10 -22.31
CA LEU A 553 -7.25 3.68 -21.40
C LEU A 553 -5.96 3.42 -22.17
N LEU A 554 -6.01 2.69 -23.28
CA LEU A 554 -4.84 2.41 -24.12
C LEU A 554 -4.21 3.69 -24.68
N THR A 555 -5.03 4.67 -25.03
CA THR A 555 -4.54 5.95 -25.58
C THR A 555 -3.77 6.73 -24.51
N GLU A 556 -4.34 6.85 -23.31
CA GLU A 556 -3.66 7.50 -22.17
C GLU A 556 -2.43 6.70 -21.72
N LEU A 557 -2.56 5.38 -21.62
CA LEU A 557 -1.47 4.48 -21.23
C LEU A 557 -0.28 4.60 -22.19
N ALA A 558 -0.52 4.66 -23.51
CA ALA A 558 0.52 4.84 -24.51
C ALA A 558 1.29 6.15 -24.32
N SER A 559 0.56 7.25 -24.05
CA SER A 559 1.15 8.55 -23.75
C SER A 559 2.05 8.49 -22.51
N ARG A 560 1.55 7.92 -21.41
CA ARG A 560 2.29 7.79 -20.15
C ARG A 560 3.52 6.89 -20.29
N VAL A 561 3.39 5.72 -20.92
CA VAL A 561 4.50 4.78 -21.13
C VAL A 561 5.60 5.41 -21.98
N ARG A 562 5.26 6.14 -23.04
CA ARG A 562 6.24 6.83 -23.89
C ARG A 562 7.07 7.83 -23.09
N TYR A 563 6.44 8.54 -22.15
CA TYR A 563 7.12 9.47 -21.28
C TYR A 563 7.96 8.75 -20.22
N PHE A 564 7.40 7.71 -19.57
CA PHE A 564 8.03 7.01 -18.45
C PHE A 564 9.23 6.15 -18.84
N LYS A 565 9.24 5.58 -20.05
CA LYS A 565 10.30 4.66 -20.48
C LYS A 565 11.71 5.27 -20.39
N ALA A 566 11.83 6.57 -20.65
CA ALA A 566 13.12 7.29 -20.70
C ALA A 566 13.59 7.84 -19.34
N LEU A 567 12.76 7.77 -18.30
CA LEU A 567 13.07 8.35 -16.98
C LEU A 567 13.97 7.43 -16.15
N SER A 568 14.85 7.99 -15.31
CA SER A 568 15.53 7.22 -14.27
C SER A 568 14.53 6.64 -13.25
N GLY A 569 14.95 5.71 -12.40
CA GLY A 569 14.08 5.16 -11.37
C GLY A 569 13.50 6.25 -10.46
N VAL A 570 14.33 7.17 -9.98
CA VAL A 570 13.91 8.25 -9.07
C VAL A 570 13.00 9.27 -9.75
N CYS A 571 13.27 9.60 -11.02
CA CYS A 571 12.42 10.50 -11.79
C CYS A 571 11.04 9.87 -12.06
N LEU A 572 11.03 8.59 -12.43
CA LEU A 572 9.80 7.81 -12.63
C LEU A 572 8.97 7.79 -11.35
N PHE A 573 9.58 7.43 -10.22
CA PHE A 573 8.93 7.43 -8.91
C PHE A 573 8.31 8.80 -8.59
N SER A 574 9.12 9.87 -8.65
CA SER A 574 8.67 11.21 -8.26
C SER A 574 7.47 11.69 -9.08
N ILE A 575 7.50 11.47 -10.39
CA ILE A 575 6.43 11.86 -11.31
C ILE A 575 5.20 10.98 -11.10
N ALA A 576 5.36 9.66 -11.07
CA ALA A 576 4.23 8.73 -11.03
C ALA A 576 3.51 8.73 -9.69
N THR A 577 4.16 9.14 -8.60
CA THR A 577 3.55 9.23 -7.27
C THR A 577 3.17 10.66 -6.86
N GLY A 578 3.31 11.64 -7.75
CA GLY A 578 2.99 13.05 -7.47
C GLY A 578 3.87 13.73 -6.42
N ASN A 579 5.01 13.11 -6.05
CA ASN A 579 5.92 13.67 -5.06
C ASN A 579 6.88 14.67 -5.73
N ARG A 580 6.87 15.93 -5.27
CA ARG A 580 7.86 16.92 -5.69
C ARG A 580 9.25 16.44 -5.30
N VAL A 581 10.15 16.33 -6.29
CA VAL A 581 11.59 16.30 -6.04
C VAL A 581 11.94 17.56 -5.23
N PRO A 582 12.67 17.47 -4.09
CA PRO A 582 13.22 18.67 -3.47
C PRO A 582 14.14 19.35 -4.48
N SER A 583 13.69 20.47 -5.04
CA SER A 583 14.45 21.28 -5.99
C SER A 583 15.73 21.78 -5.35
N SER A 584 16.82 21.04 -5.55
CA SER A 584 18.18 21.51 -5.28
C SER A 584 18.97 21.57 -6.58
N SER A 585 18.55 22.45 -7.49
CA SER A 585 19.40 23.13 -8.47
C SER A 585 18.53 23.99 -9.40
N ARG A 586 18.47 25.30 -9.15
CA ARG A 586 18.00 26.27 -10.15
C ARG A 586 19.12 26.49 -11.16
N SER A 587 18.92 26.16 -12.43
CA SER A 587 19.29 27.01 -13.58
C SER A 587 18.99 26.36 -14.93
N LEU A 588 18.33 27.17 -15.78
CA LEU A 588 18.31 27.18 -17.25
C LEU A 588 17.62 26.00 -17.97
N ASP A 589 16.28 25.97 -17.98
CA ASP A 589 15.51 25.75 -19.23
C ASP A 589 14.01 26.06 -19.05
N ALA A 590 13.56 27.27 -19.38
CA ALA A 590 12.18 27.73 -19.15
C ALA A 590 11.13 27.14 -20.12
N GLY A 591 11.55 26.29 -21.08
CA GLY A 591 10.68 25.65 -22.06
C GLY A 591 10.04 24.32 -21.60
N ARG A 592 10.71 23.57 -20.72
CA ARG A 592 10.23 22.25 -20.23
C ARG A 592 9.31 22.32 -19.01
N ASP A 593 9.26 23.47 -18.34
CA ASP A 593 8.48 23.67 -17.12
C ASP A 593 6.96 23.69 -17.40
N ARG A 594 6.51 24.09 -18.60
CA ARG A 594 5.08 24.09 -18.94
C ARG A 594 4.50 22.68 -19.12
N ASP A 595 5.27 21.75 -19.69
CA ASP A 595 4.85 20.35 -19.84
C ASP A 595 4.88 19.62 -18.49
N LEU A 596 5.84 19.96 -17.63
CA LEU A 596 5.91 19.45 -16.25
C LEU A 596 4.73 19.94 -15.41
N ASP A 597 4.37 21.21 -15.51
CA ASP A 597 3.24 21.80 -14.77
C ASP A 597 1.88 21.31 -15.32
N ALA A 598 1.80 20.94 -16.60
CA ALA A 598 0.65 20.25 -17.19
C ALA A 598 0.56 18.79 -16.70
N ALA A 599 1.68 18.05 -16.66
CA ALA A 599 1.71 16.68 -16.16
C ALA A 599 1.40 16.59 -14.64
N ILE A 600 1.83 17.59 -13.85
CA ILE A 600 1.52 17.71 -12.42
C ILE A 600 0.03 18.03 -12.22
N ARG A 601 -0.58 18.89 -13.05
CA ARG A 601 -2.03 19.14 -13.02
C ARG A 601 -2.88 17.93 -13.45
N MET A 602 -2.37 17.09 -14.35
CA MET A 602 -3.02 15.84 -14.77
C MET A 602 -3.09 14.79 -13.65
N GLY A 603 -2.14 14.79 -12.70
CA GLY A 603 -2.17 13.88 -11.54
C GLY A 603 -3.15 14.25 -10.43
N GLN A 604 -3.89 15.36 -10.55
CA GLN A 604 -4.76 15.89 -9.49
C GLN A 604 -6.25 15.53 -9.64
N GLN A 605 -6.65 14.82 -10.70
CA GLN A 605 -7.99 14.21 -10.78
C GLN A 605 -7.95 12.78 -10.22
N GLU A 606 -8.00 12.72 -8.90
CA GLU A 606 -8.07 11.48 -8.12
C GLU A 606 -9.24 10.61 -8.63
N GLY A 607 -8.94 9.40 -9.11
CA GLY A 607 -9.92 8.44 -9.62
C GLY A 607 -10.29 8.55 -11.11
N GLY A 608 -9.62 9.41 -11.87
CA GLY A 608 -9.77 9.50 -13.33
C GLY A 608 -9.05 8.39 -14.10
N ILE A 609 -9.40 8.21 -15.38
CA ILE A 609 -8.73 7.26 -16.28
C ILE A 609 -7.21 7.55 -16.41
N GLU A 610 -6.80 8.81 -16.25
CA GLU A 610 -5.40 9.24 -16.27
C GLU A 610 -4.60 8.73 -15.06
N ASP A 611 -5.20 8.68 -13.87
CA ASP A 611 -4.57 8.12 -12.67
C ASP A 611 -4.38 6.61 -12.83
N ILE A 612 -5.41 5.92 -13.30
CA ILE A 612 -5.36 4.48 -13.60
C ILE A 612 -4.27 4.19 -14.64
N ALA A 613 -4.23 4.96 -15.73
CA ALA A 613 -3.18 4.83 -16.75
C ALA A 613 -1.78 5.09 -16.18
N THR A 614 -1.63 6.08 -15.29
CA THR A 614 -0.35 6.39 -14.61
C THR A 614 0.11 5.25 -13.72
N ARG A 615 -0.79 4.67 -12.93
CA ARG A 615 -0.50 3.52 -12.06
C ARG A 615 -0.10 2.28 -12.85
N ILE A 616 -0.83 1.95 -13.93
CA ILE A 616 -0.49 0.82 -14.81
C ILE A 616 0.85 1.08 -15.53
N ALA A 617 1.08 2.28 -16.05
CA ALA A 617 2.34 2.64 -16.71
C ALA A 617 3.52 2.52 -15.74
N HIS A 618 3.36 2.99 -14.50
CA HIS A 618 4.41 2.94 -13.49
C HIS A 618 4.79 1.50 -13.14
N VAL A 619 3.81 0.66 -12.77
CA VAL A 619 4.03 -0.76 -12.47
C VAL A 619 4.61 -1.47 -13.69
N GLY A 620 4.02 -1.27 -14.87
CA GLY A 620 4.44 -1.93 -16.09
C GLY A 620 5.87 -1.58 -16.53
N VAL A 621 6.30 -0.32 -16.40
CA VAL A 621 7.67 0.08 -16.77
C VAL A 621 8.69 -0.51 -15.81
N VAL A 622 8.43 -0.47 -14.50
CA VAL A 622 9.33 -1.08 -13.49
C VAL A 622 9.40 -2.59 -13.71
N HIS A 623 8.25 -3.24 -13.90
CA HIS A 623 8.15 -4.67 -14.19
C HIS A 623 8.91 -5.06 -15.46
N TRP A 624 8.74 -4.32 -16.55
CA TRP A 624 9.44 -4.56 -17.81
C TRP A 624 10.95 -4.45 -17.64
N ARG A 625 11.44 -3.44 -16.90
CA ARG A 625 12.88 -3.29 -16.62
C ARG A 625 13.46 -4.49 -15.87
N ILE A 626 12.69 -5.11 -14.98
CA ILE A 626 13.12 -6.25 -14.19
C ILE A 626 13.01 -7.55 -14.99
N TRP A 627 11.87 -7.80 -15.64
CA TRP A 627 11.47 -9.12 -16.15
C TRP A 627 11.62 -9.32 -17.65
N SER A 628 11.69 -8.27 -18.46
CA SER A 628 11.68 -8.37 -19.94
C SER A 628 12.62 -9.44 -20.47
N ARG A 629 13.90 -9.37 -20.11
CA ARG A 629 14.95 -10.32 -20.52
C ARG A 629 14.87 -11.69 -19.86
N MET A 630 14.10 -11.83 -18.78
CA MET A 630 14.01 -13.07 -18.00
C MET A 630 12.78 -13.90 -18.36
N ALA A 631 11.68 -13.26 -18.78
CA ALA A 631 10.38 -13.89 -18.90
C ALA A 631 9.70 -13.69 -20.27
N TYR A 632 10.05 -12.63 -21.03
CA TYR A 632 9.26 -12.21 -22.20
C TYR A 632 10.04 -12.18 -23.52
N ILE A 633 11.27 -11.66 -23.52
CA ILE A 633 12.13 -11.59 -24.72
C ILE A 633 12.86 -12.92 -24.88
N ASP A 634 12.86 -13.48 -26.09
CA ASP A 634 13.64 -14.66 -26.45
C ASP A 634 15.09 -14.30 -26.77
N ASP A 635 16.05 -15.17 -26.42
CA ASP A 635 17.48 -14.95 -26.70
C ASP A 635 17.78 -14.81 -28.21
N ASP A 636 16.89 -15.29 -29.09
CA ASP A 636 17.03 -15.20 -30.56
C ASP A 636 16.75 -13.80 -31.13
N ASP A 637 15.96 -12.96 -30.43
CA ASP A 637 15.71 -11.56 -30.80
C ASP A 637 16.92 -10.64 -30.52
N MET A 638 17.98 -11.15 -29.86
CA MET A 638 19.24 -10.43 -29.63
C MET A 638 20.16 -10.37 -30.85
N SER A 639 19.78 -10.99 -31.97
CA SER A 639 20.59 -11.07 -33.20
C SER A 639 20.20 -10.04 -34.27
N MET A 640 19.19 -9.21 -34.02
CA MET A 640 18.83 -8.08 -34.88
C MET A 640 18.86 -6.78 -34.09
N ASP A 641 20.05 -6.32 -33.71
CA ASP A 641 20.38 -4.90 -33.58
C ASP A 641 21.91 -4.68 -33.63
#